data_AF-A0A6M8VSH3-F1
#
_entry.id   AF-A0A6M8VSH3-F1
#
_cell.length_a   1.000
_cell.length_b   1.000
_cell.length_c   1.000
_cell.angle_alpha   90.00
_cell.angle_beta   90.00
_cell.angle_gamma   90.00
#
_symmetry.space_group_name_H-M   'P 1'
#
loop_
_entity.id
_entity.type
_entity.pdbx_description
1 polymer ?
#
loop_
_entity_poly.entity_id
_entity_poly.type
_entity_poly.pdbx_seq_one_letter_code
_entity_poly.pdbx_strand_id
1 'polypeptide(L)'
;MSKKLEKQILDALTAAPGQQARAMADKFGVDKKDVNSLLYGRLRSKVRQDKSYRWYITGGATNAENDDEGFEPEVFANTDLAQLCRYYLSCMGQDATGVSTFAESKFTPDYCELAALPKNGRDLFGTEGFQTLLGKIRKDRSRQSMYLGYPTSLKLVKSKKSSWEGYMVEPVILFPIEIEVGSNKPQLDTSYPIINLKPLQAYSNTERDALLDELVQLEEELGIGSEGGTIEIDELVMRLQSVRSEWPWEEKINPDKLIDANPPLSKVKKEGIFNRAVLILADKSPFTQGLEAELRGLAQKQQRQFSDTALGQWLTGEPPKAKDAGSSSPDKEHVPLLEVLPMNLEQREAVKSALTQPLTIITGPPGTGKSQVVTNLLVNAAWQGKRVLFASKNNKAVDVVETRINNLGPRPILLRVGSSAYQTRLAEYLIGLLSATASQDDELHYEEAHEIHSDLLQKSAELDAQVDKLIAARNETDALERHVEELRSELSDDLFSSIRELDLTDMEYKIEGFKTALSAADRSQQGLISNITWPLIKKSRFEAVNMRVSGLSSAAEEIELKAPDSFVDEINLPHWAEFLKAIDKRLSLIRAVDDYFQALQKLQKCRSLEEISADRLGIVQKIASNSDALWKCWLRLQPKKLSASDRSMLNKYNSVLKMVIEAGPEGNLSKAVYGKYYSLFPQASHLLPCWAVTSLSAKGKLPFEPGFFDLVIFDEASQCDIASALPLLYRAKAAVIIGDPKQLSHISSLQRGQDQQLLEKYGLVDDYPHWAYSYNSLFDLAAGMVSYDNVVSLLDHHRSHADVIEFSNSQFYEGRLRVATRYDNLRRLSQKEPGVRWVDVKGNVQRPNNGGAENKQEVQAIVDVLSDLVLKKKYQGSIGVVSPFRAQANAIRNAVDKDDSLAKALQKCDFLVDTVHKFQGDERDIMIFSPVLSKNMPGGGLVFLMNNGNLFNVAITRARAQLIVVGDLAACGKCDVDYLSNFAKYTQGLEKRSKASNRKKAQKDLGSAYPAVSNPEQVSDWEKIFYSALYEAGIKTLPQYQVEKFTLDLAIVDGDRMLDIEVDGEKYHRNWTGELCRRDQLRNQRMYELGWDVMRFWVYEIRDDLDNCIAKVREWQEQK
;
A
#
# COMPACT_ATOMS: atom_id res chain seq x y z
N MET A 1 15.87 27.61 -64.98
CA MET A 1 15.35 28.14 -63.70
C MET A 1 16.25 27.82 -62.49
N SER A 2 16.73 26.58 -62.28
CA SER A 2 17.38 26.20 -61.01
C SER A 2 18.61 27.04 -60.59
N LYS A 3 19.55 27.39 -61.49
CA LYS A 3 20.74 28.21 -61.13
C LYS A 3 20.39 29.65 -60.71
N LYS A 4 19.28 30.21 -61.21
CA LYS A 4 18.82 31.56 -60.86
C LYS A 4 18.18 31.55 -59.47
N LEU A 5 17.36 30.54 -59.19
CA LEU A 5 16.72 30.36 -57.90
C LEU A 5 17.72 29.99 -56.80
N GLU A 6 18.73 29.15 -57.12
CA GLU A 6 19.85 28.86 -56.22
C GLU A 6 20.55 30.14 -55.75
N LYS A 7 20.83 31.06 -56.68
CA LYS A 7 21.43 32.36 -56.37
C LYS A 7 20.49 33.24 -55.54
N GLN A 8 19.20 33.30 -55.89
CA GLN A 8 18.20 34.08 -55.14
C GLN A 8 18.04 33.62 -53.69
N ILE A 9 18.03 32.30 -53.43
CA ILE A 9 17.96 31.72 -52.08
C ILE A 9 19.19 32.10 -51.27
N LEU A 10 20.40 31.92 -51.83
CA LEU A 10 21.63 32.31 -51.14
C LEU A 10 21.70 33.83 -50.89
N ASP A 11 21.34 34.66 -51.87
CA ASP A 11 21.33 36.12 -51.74
C ASP A 11 20.32 36.56 -50.65
N ALA A 12 19.14 35.92 -50.56
CA ALA A 12 18.17 36.24 -49.51
C ALA A 12 18.61 35.80 -48.12
N LEU A 13 19.22 34.60 -47.98
CA LEU A 13 19.76 34.15 -46.71
C LEU A 13 20.99 34.94 -46.26
N THR A 14 21.73 35.54 -47.21
CA THR A 14 22.80 36.51 -46.92
C THR A 14 22.23 37.82 -46.42
N ALA A 15 21.16 38.32 -47.06
CA ALA A 15 20.57 39.62 -46.75
C ALA A 15 19.72 39.63 -45.47
N ALA A 16 19.05 38.53 -45.15
CA ALA A 16 18.28 38.34 -43.93
C ALA A 16 18.41 36.88 -43.45
N PRO A 17 19.36 36.58 -42.55
CA PRO A 17 19.53 35.25 -41.98
C PRO A 17 18.29 34.82 -41.20
N GLY A 18 17.99 33.52 -41.16
CA GLY A 18 16.89 32.99 -40.37
C GLY A 18 15.52 33.07 -41.06
N GLN A 19 15.46 32.90 -42.39
CA GLN A 19 14.21 32.84 -43.14
C GLN A 19 13.71 31.40 -43.28
N GLN A 20 12.38 31.21 -43.16
CA GLN A 20 11.74 29.95 -43.49
C GLN A 20 11.64 29.76 -45.00
N ALA A 21 11.65 28.50 -45.46
CA ALA A 21 11.52 28.16 -46.87
C ALA A 21 10.24 28.71 -47.52
N ARG A 22 9.15 28.79 -46.75
CA ARG A 22 7.87 29.35 -47.22
C ARG A 22 7.97 30.85 -47.50
N ALA A 23 8.56 31.61 -46.57
CA ALA A 23 8.79 33.05 -46.76
C ALA A 23 9.69 33.33 -47.98
N MET A 24 10.71 32.50 -48.22
CA MET A 24 11.56 32.60 -49.42
C MET A 24 10.78 32.28 -50.70
N ALA A 25 9.92 31.25 -50.67
CA ALA A 25 9.10 30.86 -51.81
C ALA A 25 8.10 31.95 -52.20
N ASP A 26 7.39 32.50 -51.20
CA ASP A 26 6.45 33.61 -51.36
C ASP A 26 7.16 34.84 -51.93
N LYS A 27 8.38 35.15 -51.42
CA LYS A 27 9.20 36.27 -51.87
C LYS A 27 9.69 36.15 -53.32
N PHE A 28 9.94 34.92 -53.80
CA PHE A 28 10.44 34.70 -55.16
C PHE A 28 9.35 34.35 -56.17
N GLY A 29 8.08 34.22 -55.73
CA GLY A 29 6.97 33.82 -56.58
C GLY A 29 7.18 32.42 -57.17
N VAL A 30 7.80 31.53 -56.40
CA VAL A 30 8.07 30.13 -56.78
C VAL A 30 7.42 29.19 -55.77
N ASP A 31 7.27 27.92 -56.14
CA ASP A 31 6.75 26.92 -55.21
C ASP A 31 7.76 26.70 -54.06
N LYS A 32 7.27 26.58 -52.82
CA LYS A 32 8.07 26.19 -51.64
C LYS A 32 8.89 24.93 -51.91
N LYS A 33 8.37 24.02 -52.75
CA LYS A 33 9.04 22.78 -53.16
C LYS A 33 10.32 23.02 -53.95
N ASP A 34 10.35 24.02 -54.83
CA ASP A 34 11.56 24.37 -55.58
C ASP A 34 12.63 24.95 -54.66
N VAL A 35 12.22 25.68 -53.62
CA VAL A 35 13.11 26.21 -52.57
C VAL A 35 13.66 25.08 -51.69
N ASN A 36 12.80 24.20 -51.17
CA ASN A 36 13.19 23.06 -50.33
C ASN A 36 14.09 22.07 -51.08
N SER A 37 13.78 21.76 -52.34
CA SER A 37 14.59 20.88 -53.19
C SER A 37 16.03 21.41 -53.37
N LEU A 38 16.19 22.72 -53.42
CA LEU A 38 17.50 23.36 -53.48
C LEU A 38 18.21 23.39 -52.12
N LEU A 39 17.51 23.75 -51.04
CA LEU A 39 18.06 23.85 -49.67
C LEU A 39 18.56 22.49 -49.14
N TYR A 40 17.74 21.45 -49.23
CA TYR A 40 18.12 20.09 -48.80
C TYR A 40 18.93 19.31 -49.85
N GLY A 41 18.99 19.83 -51.10
CA GLY A 41 19.73 19.24 -52.21
C GLY A 41 21.06 19.96 -52.49
N ARG A 42 21.11 20.71 -53.59
CA ARG A 42 22.37 21.30 -54.10
C ARG A 42 22.98 22.38 -53.21
N LEU A 43 22.17 23.05 -52.39
CA LEU A 43 22.64 24.08 -51.46
C LEU A 43 22.96 23.52 -50.08
N ARG A 44 22.73 22.23 -49.81
CA ARG A 44 22.88 21.62 -48.47
C ARG A 44 24.22 21.88 -47.81
N SER A 45 25.32 21.98 -48.57
CA SER A 45 26.65 22.28 -48.04
C SER A 45 26.93 23.77 -47.76
N LYS A 46 26.02 24.67 -48.14
CA LYS A 46 26.15 26.13 -48.08
C LYS A 46 25.15 26.81 -47.15
N VAL A 47 24.19 26.05 -46.63
CA VAL A 47 23.17 26.54 -45.70
C VAL A 47 23.04 25.59 -44.51
N ARG A 48 22.65 26.12 -43.35
CA ARG A 48 22.26 25.38 -42.15
C ARG A 48 20.85 25.78 -41.74
N GLN A 49 20.10 24.86 -41.15
CA GLN A 49 18.76 25.11 -40.62
C GLN A 49 18.79 25.00 -39.10
N ASP A 50 18.03 25.87 -38.41
CA ASP A 50 17.84 25.77 -36.96
C ASP A 50 16.64 24.88 -36.59
N LYS A 51 16.39 24.76 -35.27
CA LYS A 51 15.28 23.96 -34.71
C LYS A 51 13.88 24.51 -35.05
N SER A 52 13.78 25.77 -35.50
CA SER A 52 12.53 26.46 -35.84
C SER A 52 12.33 26.59 -37.37
N TYR A 53 12.98 25.73 -38.15
CA TYR A 53 12.89 25.64 -39.61
C TYR A 53 13.39 26.89 -40.36
N ARG A 54 14.23 27.70 -39.72
CA ARG A 54 14.83 28.89 -40.32
C ARG A 54 16.20 28.57 -40.88
N TRP A 55 16.47 29.06 -42.09
CA TRP A 55 17.70 28.79 -42.82
C TRP A 55 18.70 29.92 -42.68
N TYR A 56 19.98 29.56 -42.64
CA TYR A 56 21.13 30.44 -42.48
C TYR A 56 22.23 29.99 -43.44
N ILE A 57 23.16 30.89 -43.80
CA ILE A 57 24.37 30.49 -44.53
C ILE A 57 25.38 29.89 -43.55
N THR A 58 26.02 28.79 -43.93
CA THR A 58 27.13 28.21 -43.18
C THR A 58 28.32 29.16 -43.21
N GLY A 59 28.60 29.85 -42.09
CA GLY A 59 29.72 30.79 -41.93
C GLY A 59 29.38 32.20 -41.42
N GLY A 60 28.10 32.54 -41.19
CA GLY A 60 27.69 33.82 -40.59
C GLY A 60 27.41 33.72 -39.08
N ALA A 61 27.94 34.65 -38.29
CA ALA A 61 27.75 34.74 -36.83
C ALA A 61 26.27 34.94 -36.45
N THR A 62 25.79 34.17 -35.47
CA THR A 62 24.40 34.23 -34.97
C THR A 62 24.33 35.02 -33.67
N ASN A 63 23.65 36.17 -33.70
CA ASN A 63 23.04 36.84 -32.55
C ASN A 63 21.55 36.96 -32.84
N ALA A 64 20.69 36.42 -31.97
CA ALA A 64 19.42 37.02 -31.55
C ALA A 64 18.59 36.01 -30.74
N GLU A 65 18.41 36.37 -29.48
CA GLU A 65 17.35 35.92 -28.56
C GLU A 65 15.99 36.54 -28.96
N ASN A 66 14.93 35.85 -28.50
CA ASN A 66 13.59 36.31 -28.14
C ASN A 66 12.49 36.64 -29.18
N ASP A 67 11.29 36.20 -28.76
CA ASP A 67 9.91 36.59 -29.02
C ASP A 67 9.31 36.38 -30.42
N ASP A 68 8.24 35.57 -30.53
CA ASP A 68 6.86 36.11 -30.58
C ASP A 68 5.76 35.03 -30.70
N GLU A 69 4.57 35.46 -30.30
CA GLU A 69 3.31 34.76 -30.01
C GLU A 69 2.57 34.04 -31.17
N GLY A 70 1.90 32.92 -30.84
CA GLY A 70 0.51 32.59 -31.23
C GLY A 70 0.18 31.97 -32.60
N PHE A 71 -0.28 30.70 -32.62
CA PHE A 71 -1.67 30.27 -32.98
C PHE A 71 -1.84 28.72 -32.99
N GLU A 72 -3.03 28.25 -32.60
CA GLU A 72 -3.41 26.91 -32.10
C GLU A 72 -3.69 25.79 -33.14
N PRO A 73 -3.51 24.52 -32.73
CA PRO A 73 -4.65 23.59 -32.66
C PRO A 73 -4.75 22.84 -31.31
N GLU A 74 -5.98 22.73 -30.77
CA GLU A 74 -6.40 22.08 -29.50
C GLU A 74 -5.64 22.50 -28.22
N VAL A 75 -6.10 23.59 -27.61
CA VAL A 75 -5.47 24.27 -26.45
C VAL A 75 -5.42 23.41 -25.20
N PHE A 76 -4.24 22.93 -24.85
CA PHE A 76 -3.94 22.52 -23.48
C PHE A 76 -3.85 23.76 -22.59
N ALA A 77 -4.32 23.65 -21.35
CA ALA A 77 -4.16 24.72 -20.37
C ALA A 77 -2.67 24.90 -20.02
N ASN A 78 -2.26 26.12 -19.67
CA ASN A 78 -0.92 26.36 -19.13
C ASN A 78 -0.93 26.09 -17.62
N THR A 79 -0.99 24.82 -17.22
CA THR A 79 -0.99 24.36 -15.83
C THR A 79 -0.08 23.15 -15.63
N ASP A 80 0.40 22.94 -14.41
CA ASP A 80 1.22 21.76 -14.05
C ASP A 80 0.47 20.45 -14.33
N LEU A 81 -0.85 20.43 -14.09
CA LEU A 81 -1.70 19.29 -14.45
C LEU A 81 -1.65 19.00 -15.96
N ALA A 82 -1.64 20.03 -16.80
CA ALA A 82 -1.56 19.85 -18.25
C ALA A 82 -0.17 19.36 -18.69
N GLN A 83 0.91 19.81 -18.04
CA GLN A 83 2.25 19.28 -18.27
C GLN A 83 2.33 17.79 -17.87
N LEU A 84 1.87 17.44 -16.67
CA LEU A 84 1.80 16.06 -16.18
C LEU A 84 0.96 15.16 -17.10
N CYS A 85 -0.22 15.60 -17.54
CA CYS A 85 -1.06 14.82 -18.44
C CYS A 85 -0.37 14.59 -19.81
N ARG A 86 0.33 15.60 -20.36
CA ARG A 86 1.10 15.45 -21.61
C ARG A 86 2.28 14.49 -21.45
N TYR A 87 2.95 14.56 -20.31
CA TYR A 87 4.00 13.62 -19.92
C TYR A 87 3.49 12.17 -19.86
N TYR A 88 2.38 11.91 -19.15
CA TYR A 88 1.80 10.56 -19.07
C TYR A 88 1.26 10.04 -20.41
N LEU A 89 0.64 10.90 -21.23
CA LEU A 89 0.23 10.54 -22.59
C LEU A 89 1.43 10.08 -23.44
N SER A 90 2.59 10.72 -23.28
CA SER A 90 3.83 10.34 -23.96
C SER A 90 4.41 9.04 -23.44
N CYS A 91 4.43 8.84 -22.12
CA CYS A 91 4.85 7.58 -21.50
C CYS A 91 4.02 6.39 -22.02
N MET A 92 2.70 6.56 -22.07
CA MET A 92 1.78 5.53 -22.56
C MET A 92 1.91 5.28 -24.07
N GLY A 93 2.25 6.31 -24.85
CA GLY A 93 2.50 6.17 -26.29
C GLY A 93 3.75 5.34 -26.60
N GLN A 94 4.76 5.39 -25.74
CA GLN A 94 6.02 4.63 -25.89
C GLN A 94 5.94 3.17 -25.40
N ASP A 95 4.90 2.81 -24.65
CA ASP A 95 4.63 1.45 -24.13
C ASP A 95 4.21 0.45 -25.25
N ALA A 96 4.08 0.90 -26.50
CA ALA A 96 3.64 0.07 -27.64
C ALA A 96 4.81 -0.64 -28.37
N THR A 97 4.68 -1.95 -28.63
CA THR A 97 5.72 -2.85 -29.19
C THR A 97 6.15 -2.61 -30.66
N GLY A 98 5.87 -1.43 -31.23
CA GLY A 98 6.08 -1.07 -32.64
C GLY A 98 5.10 -1.76 -33.62
N VAL A 99 4.89 -1.17 -34.80
CA VAL A 99 3.92 -1.66 -35.80
C VAL A 99 4.61 -2.50 -36.88
N SER A 100 4.15 -3.72 -37.12
CA SER A 100 4.74 -4.64 -38.09
C SER A 100 3.72 -5.68 -38.52
N THR A 101 3.57 -5.92 -39.83
CA THR A 101 2.66 -6.96 -40.39
C THR A 101 3.33 -7.73 -41.52
N PHE A 102 2.81 -8.90 -41.90
CA PHE A 102 3.37 -9.67 -43.03
C PHE A 102 3.05 -9.01 -44.38
N ALA A 103 4.05 -8.92 -45.26
CA ALA A 103 3.89 -8.44 -46.65
C ALA A 103 3.03 -9.40 -47.49
N GLU A 104 3.21 -10.71 -47.29
CA GLU A 104 2.41 -11.76 -47.91
C GLU A 104 1.56 -12.45 -46.84
N SER A 105 0.26 -12.58 -47.10
CA SER A 105 -0.67 -13.34 -46.25
C SER A 105 -1.46 -14.33 -47.10
N LYS A 106 -1.81 -15.49 -46.52
CA LYS A 106 -2.75 -16.45 -47.13
C LYS A 106 -4.19 -15.90 -47.17
N PHE A 107 -4.45 -14.84 -46.43
CA PHE A 107 -5.69 -14.06 -46.41
C PHE A 107 -5.41 -12.65 -46.93
N THR A 108 -6.40 -11.75 -46.89
CA THR A 108 -6.16 -10.33 -47.19
C THR A 108 -5.07 -9.78 -46.23
N PRO A 109 -4.07 -9.01 -46.71
CA PRO A 109 -3.07 -8.39 -45.84
C PRO A 109 -3.67 -7.39 -44.85
N ASP A 110 -3.01 -7.15 -43.70
CA ASP A 110 -3.43 -6.16 -42.69
C ASP A 110 -2.91 -4.75 -42.99
N TYR A 111 -2.57 -4.52 -44.25
CA TYR A 111 -2.19 -3.22 -44.77
C TYR A 111 -2.72 -3.05 -46.22
N CYS A 112 -2.75 -1.80 -46.69
CA CYS A 112 -3.03 -1.46 -48.08
C CYS A 112 -2.08 -0.37 -48.55
N GLU A 113 -1.51 -0.53 -49.74
CA GLU A 113 -0.71 0.52 -50.38
C GLU A 113 -1.60 1.65 -50.89
N LEU A 114 -1.09 2.89 -50.79
CA LEU A 114 -1.75 4.09 -51.27
C LEU A 114 -1.08 4.58 -52.56
N ALA A 115 -1.89 5.04 -53.51
CA ALA A 115 -1.40 5.64 -54.76
C ALA A 115 -0.86 7.07 -54.57
N ALA A 116 -1.30 7.78 -53.53
CA ALA A 116 -0.81 9.09 -53.14
C ALA A 116 -0.96 9.26 -51.61
N LEU A 117 -0.16 10.14 -51.01
CA LEU A 117 -0.35 10.54 -49.61
C LEU A 117 -1.63 11.39 -49.49
N PRO A 118 -2.50 11.10 -48.50
CA PRO A 118 -3.70 11.89 -48.26
C PRO A 118 -3.32 13.28 -47.73
N LYS A 119 -3.99 14.34 -48.21
CA LYS A 119 -3.80 15.69 -47.68
C LYS A 119 -4.65 15.95 -46.44
N ASN A 120 -5.72 15.17 -46.28
CA ASN A 120 -6.58 15.17 -45.10
C ASN A 120 -7.25 13.79 -44.95
N GLY A 121 -7.88 13.52 -43.79
CA GLY A 121 -8.58 12.26 -43.56
C GLY A 121 -9.70 11.96 -44.56
N ARG A 122 -10.33 12.97 -45.19
CA ARG A 122 -11.43 12.75 -46.15
C ARG A 122 -10.96 12.11 -47.45
N ASP A 123 -9.71 12.35 -47.86
CA ASP A 123 -9.12 11.76 -49.07
C ASP A 123 -9.00 10.23 -48.98
N LEU A 124 -8.96 9.68 -47.76
CA LEU A 124 -8.87 8.24 -47.50
C LEU A 124 -10.20 7.50 -47.69
N PHE A 125 -11.34 8.20 -47.48
CA PHE A 125 -12.68 7.60 -47.42
C PHE A 125 -13.11 6.92 -48.73
N GLY A 126 -12.59 7.38 -49.87
CA GLY A 126 -12.91 6.86 -51.21
C GLY A 126 -12.04 5.69 -51.69
N THR A 127 -11.03 5.28 -50.93
CA THR A 127 -10.12 4.21 -51.36
C THR A 127 -10.66 2.82 -51.02
N GLU A 128 -10.59 1.89 -51.98
CA GLU A 128 -11.04 0.50 -51.81
C GLU A 128 -10.28 -0.21 -50.68
N GLY A 129 -9.01 0.13 -50.51
CA GLY A 129 -8.14 -0.32 -49.42
C GLY A 129 -8.62 0.08 -48.03
N PHE A 130 -8.98 1.35 -47.86
CA PHE A 130 -9.51 1.85 -46.59
C PHE A 130 -10.81 1.16 -46.20
N GLN A 131 -11.75 0.99 -47.14
CA GLN A 131 -13.01 0.29 -46.88
C GLN A 131 -12.80 -1.19 -46.52
N THR A 132 -11.81 -1.84 -47.13
CA THR A 132 -11.45 -3.23 -46.83
C THR A 132 -10.87 -3.38 -45.42
N LEU A 133 -9.90 -2.53 -45.04
CA LEU A 133 -9.31 -2.56 -43.69
C LEU A 133 -10.32 -2.12 -42.62
N LEU A 134 -11.17 -1.14 -42.92
CA LEU A 134 -12.28 -0.75 -42.04
C LEU A 134 -13.28 -1.91 -41.86
N GLY A 135 -13.56 -2.65 -42.93
CA GLY A 135 -14.37 -3.86 -42.87
C GLY A 135 -13.75 -4.97 -42.01
N LYS A 136 -12.42 -5.08 -41.98
CA LYS A 136 -11.70 -5.98 -41.08
C LYS A 136 -11.78 -5.55 -39.63
N ILE A 137 -11.52 -4.28 -39.31
CA ILE A 137 -11.71 -3.73 -37.95
C ILE A 137 -13.13 -4.01 -37.44
N ARG A 138 -14.14 -4.00 -38.34
CA ARG A 138 -15.53 -4.30 -37.98
C ARG A 138 -15.83 -5.80 -37.80
N LYS A 139 -15.16 -6.69 -38.53
CA LYS A 139 -15.42 -8.14 -38.51
C LYS A 139 -14.60 -8.86 -37.44
N ASP A 140 -13.33 -8.49 -37.34
CA ASP A 140 -12.40 -9.03 -36.38
C ASP A 140 -12.61 -8.24 -35.09
N ARG A 141 -13.20 -8.88 -34.07
CA ARG A 141 -13.54 -8.27 -32.77
C ARG A 141 -12.29 -7.86 -31.96
N SER A 142 -11.17 -7.64 -32.63
CA SER A 142 -9.87 -7.21 -32.12
C SER A 142 -9.72 -5.70 -32.21
N ARG A 143 -9.54 -5.07 -31.04
CA ARG A 143 -8.41 -4.22 -30.58
C ARG A 143 -7.49 -3.48 -31.58
N GLN A 144 -7.76 -3.41 -32.87
CA GLN A 144 -6.87 -2.86 -33.88
C GLN A 144 -7.12 -1.37 -34.13
N SER A 145 -6.04 -0.59 -34.21
CA SER A 145 -6.03 0.81 -34.66
C SER A 145 -5.41 0.92 -36.04
N MET A 146 -5.88 1.89 -36.81
CA MET A 146 -5.38 2.16 -38.15
C MET A 146 -4.37 3.30 -38.09
N TYR A 147 -3.28 3.15 -38.84
CA TYR A 147 -2.26 4.16 -39.01
C TYR A 147 -2.02 4.40 -40.49
N LEU A 148 -1.74 5.65 -40.86
CA LEU A 148 -1.06 5.98 -42.10
C LEU A 148 0.45 5.83 -41.86
N GLY A 149 1.11 4.99 -42.64
CA GLY A 149 2.54 4.74 -42.54
C GLY A 149 3.30 5.21 -43.77
N TYR A 150 4.38 5.98 -43.61
CA TYR A 150 5.23 6.44 -44.70
C TYR A 150 6.58 6.98 -44.19
N PRO A 151 7.72 6.77 -44.88
CA PRO A 151 7.95 5.77 -45.94
C PRO A 151 7.88 4.34 -45.38
N THR A 152 7.89 3.32 -46.23
CA THR A 152 7.64 1.92 -45.80
C THR A 152 8.89 1.05 -45.91
N SER A 153 9.29 0.39 -44.83
CA SER A 153 10.37 -0.60 -44.83
C SER A 153 9.82 -2.02 -45.08
N LEU A 154 10.56 -2.81 -45.85
CA LEU A 154 10.42 -4.26 -45.94
C LEU A 154 11.59 -4.94 -45.23
N LYS A 155 11.30 -5.83 -44.28
CA LYS A 155 12.29 -6.57 -43.52
C LYS A 155 12.18 -8.07 -43.75
N LEU A 156 13.27 -8.74 -44.08
CA LEU A 156 13.25 -10.20 -44.25
C LEU A 156 13.22 -10.90 -42.89
N VAL A 157 12.24 -11.79 -42.70
CA VAL A 157 12.11 -12.63 -41.52
C VAL A 157 12.21 -14.09 -41.92
N LYS A 158 13.16 -14.79 -41.29
CA LYS A 158 13.36 -16.23 -41.46
C LYS A 158 12.85 -16.96 -40.21
N SER A 159 12.01 -17.97 -40.44
CA SER A 159 11.53 -18.82 -39.34
C SER A 159 12.70 -19.60 -38.73
N LYS A 160 12.84 -19.54 -37.41
CA LYS A 160 13.81 -20.38 -36.68
C LYS A 160 13.39 -21.86 -36.58
N LYS A 161 12.16 -22.19 -37.00
CA LYS A 161 11.53 -23.53 -36.86
C LYS A 161 11.25 -24.22 -38.20
N SER A 162 11.31 -23.50 -39.32
CA SER A 162 11.01 -24.01 -40.66
C SER A 162 11.88 -23.32 -41.70
N SER A 163 11.99 -23.86 -42.92
CA SER A 163 12.64 -23.21 -44.06
C SER A 163 11.83 -22.05 -44.65
N TRP A 164 10.86 -21.52 -43.90
CA TRP A 164 9.99 -20.43 -44.36
C TRP A 164 10.72 -19.10 -44.18
N GLU A 165 10.71 -18.30 -45.26
CA GLU A 165 11.15 -16.92 -45.29
C GLU A 165 10.04 -16.05 -45.85
N GLY A 166 9.89 -14.85 -45.30
CA GLY A 166 8.89 -13.88 -45.74
C GLY A 166 9.28 -12.47 -45.32
N TYR A 167 8.58 -11.47 -45.85
CA TYR A 167 8.85 -10.07 -45.55
C TYR A 167 7.82 -9.49 -44.59
N MET A 168 8.26 -8.59 -43.71
CA MET A 168 7.40 -7.76 -42.87
C MET A 168 7.34 -6.35 -43.45
N VAL A 169 6.14 -5.76 -43.46
CA VAL A 169 5.87 -4.36 -43.78
C VAL A 169 5.92 -3.57 -42.48
N GLU A 170 6.89 -2.66 -42.41
CA GLU A 170 7.20 -1.87 -41.22
C GLU A 170 7.32 -0.39 -41.63
N PRO A 171 6.24 0.42 -41.52
CA PRO A 171 6.33 1.84 -41.86
C PRO A 171 7.29 2.56 -40.94
N VAL A 172 8.05 3.52 -41.46
CA VAL A 172 9.10 4.20 -40.71
C VAL A 172 8.52 5.28 -39.80
N ILE A 173 7.58 6.07 -40.30
CA ILE A 173 6.78 7.02 -39.50
C ILE A 173 5.31 6.60 -39.61
N LEU A 174 4.61 6.71 -38.49
CA LEU A 174 3.21 6.38 -38.34
C LEU A 174 2.43 7.63 -37.93
N PHE A 175 1.28 7.84 -38.57
CA PHE A 175 0.32 8.89 -38.28
C PHE A 175 -1.00 8.23 -37.86
N PRO A 176 -1.48 8.47 -36.63
CA PRO A 176 -2.73 7.88 -36.17
C PRO A 176 -3.92 8.29 -37.04
N ILE A 177 -4.83 7.34 -37.31
CA ILE A 177 -6.12 7.63 -37.94
C ILE A 177 -7.22 7.38 -36.90
N GLU A 178 -7.88 8.45 -36.49
CA GLU A 178 -9.05 8.38 -35.62
C GLU A 178 -10.32 8.16 -36.44
N ILE A 179 -11.15 7.21 -36.02
CA ILE A 179 -12.44 6.95 -36.66
C ILE A 179 -13.51 7.37 -35.67
N GLU A 180 -14.17 8.50 -35.97
CA GLU A 180 -15.17 9.08 -35.08
C GLU A 180 -16.42 8.18 -35.01
N VAL A 181 -16.82 7.81 -33.78
CA VAL A 181 -17.92 6.88 -33.51
C VAL A 181 -19.23 7.49 -34.02
N GLY A 182 -19.81 6.87 -35.06
CA GLY A 182 -21.11 7.24 -35.63
C GLY A 182 -21.07 8.06 -36.93
N SER A 183 -19.95 8.73 -37.27
CA SER A 183 -19.84 9.53 -38.51
C SER A 183 -19.09 8.82 -39.65
N ASN A 184 -18.37 7.72 -39.35
CA ASN A 184 -17.48 6.99 -40.27
C ASN A 184 -16.43 7.88 -40.95
N LYS A 185 -16.20 9.10 -40.47
CA LYS A 185 -15.21 10.01 -41.05
C LYS A 185 -13.86 9.76 -40.37
N PRO A 186 -12.86 9.23 -41.09
CA PRO A 186 -11.51 9.18 -40.56
C PRO A 186 -10.95 10.61 -40.44
N GLN A 187 -10.34 10.90 -39.30
CA GLN A 187 -9.49 12.07 -39.09
C GLN A 187 -8.04 11.58 -39.00
N LEU A 188 -7.19 12.09 -39.88
CA LEU A 188 -5.77 11.83 -39.85
C LEU A 188 -5.14 12.84 -38.89
N ASP A 189 -4.53 12.37 -37.81
CA ASP A 189 -3.76 13.22 -36.90
C ASP A 189 -2.31 13.26 -37.38
N THR A 190 -1.92 14.39 -37.97
CA THR A 190 -0.54 14.66 -38.40
C THR A 190 0.26 15.43 -37.35
N SER A 191 -0.37 15.81 -36.23
CA SER A 191 0.23 16.66 -35.20
C SER A 191 1.25 15.89 -34.36
N TYR A 192 1.11 14.57 -34.28
CA TYR A 192 1.95 13.68 -33.49
C TYR A 192 2.48 12.51 -34.34
N PRO A 193 3.51 12.73 -35.20
CA PRO A 193 4.17 11.64 -35.90
C PRO A 193 4.84 10.69 -34.92
N ILE A 194 4.65 9.38 -35.10
CA ILE A 194 5.26 8.33 -34.27
C ILE A 194 6.35 7.66 -35.10
N ILE A 195 7.60 7.67 -34.62
CA ILE A 195 8.65 6.86 -35.24
C ILE A 195 8.42 5.40 -34.86
N ASN A 196 8.35 4.53 -35.86
CA ASN A 196 8.19 3.11 -35.60
C ASN A 196 9.51 2.50 -35.11
N LEU A 197 9.47 1.90 -33.91
CA LEU A 197 10.63 1.26 -33.29
C LEU A 197 11.17 0.07 -34.12
N LYS A 198 10.36 -0.54 -35.00
CA LYS A 198 10.73 -1.74 -35.75
C LYS A 198 11.81 -1.47 -36.82
N PRO A 199 11.66 -0.50 -37.74
CA PRO A 199 12.74 -0.09 -38.63
C PRO A 199 13.95 0.48 -37.90
N LEU A 200 13.74 1.25 -36.82
CA LEU A 200 14.84 1.78 -36.02
C LEU A 200 15.71 0.64 -35.46
N GLN A 201 15.09 -0.37 -34.86
CA GLN A 201 15.78 -1.59 -34.40
C GLN A 201 16.47 -2.38 -35.50
N ALA A 202 15.94 -2.33 -36.73
CA ALA A 202 16.48 -3.09 -37.85
C ALA A 202 17.75 -2.45 -38.44
N TYR A 203 17.79 -1.12 -38.47
CA TYR A 203 18.80 -0.37 -39.21
C TYR A 203 19.76 0.41 -38.33
N SER A 204 19.52 0.44 -37.02
CA SER A 204 20.52 0.90 -36.07
C SER A 204 21.54 -0.18 -35.72
N ASN A 205 22.81 0.21 -35.64
CA ASN A 205 23.91 -0.63 -35.15
C ASN A 205 23.98 -0.64 -33.61
N THR A 206 22.87 -0.38 -32.95
CA THR A 206 22.81 -0.04 -31.54
C THR A 206 22.27 -1.24 -30.74
N GLU A 207 22.91 -1.55 -29.61
CA GLU A 207 22.39 -2.58 -28.70
C GLU A 207 20.96 -2.22 -28.25
N ARG A 208 20.17 -3.23 -27.89
CA ARG A 208 18.75 -3.05 -27.55
C ARG A 208 18.51 -2.02 -26.44
N ASP A 209 19.52 -1.78 -25.62
CA ASP A 209 19.50 -0.88 -24.47
C ASP A 209 19.84 0.59 -24.83
N ALA A 210 20.43 0.87 -26.00
CA ALA A 210 20.76 2.24 -26.48
C ALA A 210 19.90 2.70 -27.67
N LEU A 211 18.96 1.86 -28.12
CA LEU A 211 18.04 2.11 -29.23
C LEU A 211 17.13 3.33 -29.00
N LEU A 212 16.96 3.70 -27.74
CA LEU A 212 16.07 4.77 -27.29
C LEU A 212 16.80 6.11 -27.23
N ASP A 213 18.08 6.13 -26.84
CA ASP A 213 18.93 7.31 -27.01
C ASP A 213 19.01 7.69 -28.49
N GLU A 214 19.11 6.69 -29.36
CA GLU A 214 19.06 6.89 -30.80
C GLU A 214 17.69 7.34 -31.30
N LEU A 215 16.59 6.85 -30.71
CA LEU A 215 15.23 7.32 -31.02
C LEU A 215 15.08 8.79 -30.64
N VAL A 216 15.47 9.17 -29.43
CA VAL A 216 15.38 10.55 -28.92
C VAL A 216 16.28 11.46 -29.73
N GLN A 217 17.51 11.05 -30.00
CA GLN A 217 18.42 11.77 -30.90
C GLN A 217 17.80 11.92 -32.29
N LEU A 218 17.17 10.87 -32.83
CA LEU A 218 16.49 10.95 -34.12
C LEU A 218 15.29 11.90 -34.07
N GLU A 219 14.45 11.84 -33.03
CA GLU A 219 13.31 12.76 -32.87
C GLU A 219 13.79 14.23 -32.77
N GLU A 220 14.84 14.50 -32.02
CA GLU A 220 15.48 15.83 -31.94
C GLU A 220 16.07 16.27 -33.28
N GLU A 221 16.81 15.38 -33.96
CA GLU A 221 17.38 15.63 -35.27
C GLU A 221 16.32 15.85 -36.34
N LEU A 222 15.10 15.32 -36.15
CA LEU A 222 13.92 15.53 -36.99
C LEU A 222 13.08 16.74 -36.57
N GLY A 223 13.30 17.28 -35.37
CA GLY A 223 12.52 18.37 -34.79
C GLY A 223 11.15 17.94 -34.27
N ILE A 224 10.91 16.64 -34.04
CA ILE A 224 9.65 16.13 -33.48
C ILE A 224 9.55 16.57 -32.01
N GLY A 225 8.54 17.38 -31.69
CA GLY A 225 8.26 17.82 -30.31
C GLY A 225 8.99 19.08 -29.84
N SER A 226 9.62 19.87 -30.74
CA SER A 226 10.12 21.21 -30.43
C SER A 226 9.00 22.27 -30.39
N GLU A 227 9.14 23.31 -29.57
CA GLU A 227 8.22 24.46 -29.50
C GLU A 227 8.19 25.22 -30.86
N GLY A 228 7.28 24.81 -31.75
CA GLY A 228 7.19 25.41 -33.09
C GLY A 228 6.38 24.62 -34.11
N GLY A 229 5.07 24.44 -33.87
CA GLY A 229 4.09 24.05 -34.89
C GLY A 229 4.11 22.59 -35.38
N THR A 230 3.02 22.19 -36.05
CA THR A 230 2.84 20.87 -36.69
C THR A 230 3.77 20.73 -37.90
N ILE A 231 4.54 19.65 -37.96
CA ILE A 231 5.47 19.38 -39.07
C ILE A 231 4.72 18.68 -40.21
N GLU A 232 4.80 19.21 -41.42
CA GLU A 232 4.23 18.58 -42.62
C GLU A 232 4.98 17.28 -42.97
N ILE A 233 4.25 16.29 -43.47
CA ILE A 233 4.78 14.94 -43.76
C ILE A 233 5.96 14.99 -44.74
N ASP A 234 5.92 15.91 -45.72
CA ASP A 234 6.96 16.04 -46.74
C ASP A 234 8.29 16.53 -46.16
N GLU A 235 8.23 17.55 -45.31
CA GLU A 235 9.38 18.14 -44.63
C GLU A 235 10.01 17.15 -43.64
N LEU A 236 9.20 16.44 -42.87
CA LEU A 236 9.64 15.43 -41.91
C LEU A 236 10.44 14.30 -42.60
N VAL A 237 9.93 13.81 -43.72
CA VAL A 237 10.51 12.65 -44.42
C VAL A 237 11.76 13.03 -45.20
N MET A 238 11.80 14.23 -45.80
CA MET A 238 13.03 14.75 -46.43
C MET A 238 14.16 14.91 -45.39
N ARG A 239 13.84 15.37 -44.19
CA ARG A 239 14.79 15.49 -43.09
C ARG A 239 15.27 14.13 -42.60
N LEU A 240 14.37 13.16 -42.46
CA LEU A 240 14.72 11.78 -42.12
C LEU A 240 15.69 11.16 -43.11
N GLN A 241 15.44 11.30 -44.41
CA GLN A 241 16.35 10.80 -45.44
C GLN A 241 17.72 11.51 -45.40
N SER A 242 17.73 12.79 -45.04
CA SER A 242 18.96 13.58 -44.89
C SER A 242 19.78 13.17 -43.67
N VAL A 243 19.11 12.96 -42.54
CA VAL A 243 19.69 12.65 -41.22
C VAL A 243 20.14 11.19 -41.13
N ARG A 244 19.38 10.27 -41.72
CA ARG A 244 19.68 8.83 -41.78
C ARG A 244 20.02 8.41 -43.20
N SER A 245 20.97 9.10 -43.83
CA SER A 245 21.37 8.82 -45.23
C SER A 245 21.99 7.42 -45.43
N GLU A 246 22.46 6.82 -44.34
CA GLU A 246 23.06 5.49 -44.26
C GLU A 246 22.05 4.35 -44.21
N TRP A 247 20.76 4.64 -43.99
CA TRP A 247 19.72 3.62 -44.02
C TRP A 247 19.54 3.03 -45.44
N PRO A 248 19.02 1.80 -45.57
CA PRO A 248 18.91 1.12 -46.87
C PRO A 248 17.75 1.68 -47.70
N TRP A 249 17.88 2.91 -48.20
CA TRP A 249 16.91 3.57 -49.08
C TRP A 249 16.96 2.97 -50.49
N GLU A 250 15.96 2.16 -50.83
CA GLU A 250 15.88 1.44 -52.11
C GLU A 250 15.20 2.26 -53.21
N GLU A 251 14.40 3.24 -52.80
CA GLU A 251 13.73 4.16 -53.71
C GLU A 251 13.95 5.60 -53.26
N LYS A 252 13.99 6.51 -54.24
CA LYS A 252 14.06 7.93 -53.95
C LYS A 252 12.75 8.37 -53.32
N ILE A 253 12.80 8.73 -52.04
CA ILE A 253 11.65 9.19 -51.29
C ILE A 253 11.10 10.50 -51.88
N ASN A 254 9.82 10.50 -52.20
CA ASN A 254 9.10 11.63 -52.77
C ASN A 254 7.62 11.57 -52.35
N PRO A 255 7.25 12.33 -51.30
CA PRO A 255 5.88 12.37 -50.75
C PRO A 255 4.81 12.75 -51.78
N ASP A 256 5.14 13.57 -52.77
CA ASP A 256 4.19 14.04 -53.80
C ASP A 256 3.99 13.03 -54.94
N LYS A 257 4.94 12.11 -55.11
CA LYS A 257 4.94 11.14 -56.20
C LYS A 257 5.39 9.80 -55.66
N LEU A 258 4.45 9.12 -55.01
CA LEU A 258 4.61 7.71 -54.68
C LEU A 258 4.86 6.93 -55.98
N ILE A 259 5.74 5.95 -55.91
CA ILE A 259 6.00 5.09 -57.07
C ILE A 259 4.79 4.15 -57.22
N ASP A 260 4.37 3.94 -58.47
CA ASP A 260 3.28 3.03 -58.80
C ASP A 260 3.52 1.66 -58.13
N ALA A 261 2.48 1.14 -57.46
CA ALA A 261 2.50 -0.11 -56.69
C ALA A 261 2.64 -1.37 -57.58
N ASN A 262 3.46 -1.33 -58.63
CA ASN A 262 3.74 -2.43 -59.55
C ASN A 262 5.27 -2.63 -59.71
N PRO A 263 5.85 -3.70 -59.13
CA PRO A 263 5.17 -4.72 -58.32
C PRO A 263 4.73 -4.18 -56.94
N PRO A 264 3.63 -4.70 -56.36
CA PRO A 264 3.19 -4.34 -55.00
C PRO A 264 4.21 -4.82 -53.96
N LEU A 265 4.22 -4.21 -52.78
CA LEU A 265 5.13 -4.56 -51.67
C LEU A 265 5.12 -6.06 -51.33
N SER A 266 3.97 -6.72 -51.48
CA SER A 266 3.83 -8.17 -51.28
C SER A 266 4.64 -9.02 -52.26
N LYS A 267 5.04 -8.48 -53.42
CA LYS A 267 5.85 -9.17 -54.44
C LYS A 267 7.30 -8.68 -54.47
N VAL A 268 7.64 -7.67 -53.69
CA VAL A 268 9.00 -7.14 -53.61
C VAL A 268 9.83 -8.06 -52.72
N LYS A 269 10.78 -8.78 -53.34
CA LYS A 269 11.70 -9.68 -52.64
C LYS A 269 13.04 -9.02 -52.33
N LYS A 270 12.98 -7.81 -51.77
CA LYS A 270 14.16 -7.02 -51.41
C LYS A 270 13.90 -6.29 -50.10
N GLU A 271 14.85 -6.38 -49.17
CA GLU A 271 14.82 -5.65 -47.91
C GLU A 271 15.33 -4.22 -48.11
N GLY A 272 14.70 -3.26 -47.44
CA GLY A 272 15.04 -1.83 -47.55
C GLY A 272 13.83 -0.92 -47.35
N ILE A 273 14.04 0.38 -47.52
CA ILE A 273 13.03 1.43 -47.35
C ILE A 273 12.59 1.94 -48.72
N PHE A 274 11.27 1.92 -48.95
CA PHE A 274 10.63 2.21 -50.21
C PHE A 274 9.76 3.48 -50.12
N ASN A 275 9.63 4.19 -51.24
CA ASN A 275 8.74 5.33 -51.43
C ASN A 275 7.30 4.86 -51.64
N ARG A 276 6.78 4.12 -50.65
CA ARG A 276 5.39 3.62 -50.57
C ARG A 276 4.76 4.15 -49.30
N ALA A 277 3.51 4.60 -49.41
CA ALA A 277 2.67 4.86 -48.25
C ALA A 277 1.69 3.71 -48.08
N VAL A 278 1.41 3.34 -46.84
CA VAL A 278 0.46 2.27 -46.52
C VAL A 278 -0.53 2.72 -45.46
N LEU A 279 -1.75 2.23 -45.54
CA LEU A 279 -2.64 2.12 -44.39
C LEU A 279 -2.34 0.80 -43.71
N ILE A 280 -2.13 0.77 -42.40
CA ILE A 280 -1.77 -0.44 -41.66
C ILE A 280 -2.61 -0.57 -40.39
N LEU A 281 -2.99 -1.81 -40.06
CA LEU A 281 -3.65 -2.15 -38.80
C LEU A 281 -2.62 -2.62 -37.78
N ALA A 282 -2.76 -2.15 -36.53
CA ALA A 282 -1.93 -2.59 -35.41
C ALA A 282 -2.79 -2.76 -34.15
N ASP A 283 -2.50 -3.77 -33.32
CA ASP A 283 -3.20 -3.98 -32.06
C ASP A 283 -2.92 -2.83 -31.07
N LYS A 284 -3.95 -2.08 -30.65
CA LYS A 284 -3.94 -1.24 -29.44
C LYS A 284 -4.52 -2.02 -28.26
N SER A 285 -4.02 -1.75 -27.06
CA SER A 285 -4.75 -2.15 -25.86
C SER A 285 -6.04 -1.29 -25.76
N PRO A 286 -7.25 -1.87 -25.76
CA PRO A 286 -8.51 -1.12 -25.64
C PRO A 286 -8.63 -0.39 -24.30
N PHE A 287 -7.75 -0.69 -23.35
CA PHE A 287 -7.71 -0.10 -22.02
C PHE A 287 -6.99 1.26 -21.95
N THR A 288 -6.32 1.72 -23.03
CA THR A 288 -5.65 3.04 -23.05
C THR A 288 -6.47 4.15 -23.68
N GLN A 289 -7.28 3.90 -24.72
CA GLN A 289 -8.13 4.94 -25.35
C GLN A 289 -9.11 5.59 -24.35
N GLY A 290 -9.51 4.82 -23.34
CA GLY A 290 -10.26 5.26 -22.18
C GLY A 290 -9.52 6.38 -21.45
N LEU A 291 -8.40 5.99 -20.89
CA LEU A 291 -7.53 6.83 -20.10
C LEU A 291 -6.98 8.03 -20.89
N GLU A 292 -6.51 7.82 -22.12
CA GLU A 292 -5.95 8.86 -23.00
C GLU A 292 -6.92 10.05 -23.17
N ALA A 293 -8.20 9.77 -23.41
CA ALA A 293 -9.20 10.83 -23.59
C ALA A 293 -9.49 11.59 -22.29
N GLU A 294 -9.49 10.92 -21.15
CA GLU A 294 -9.68 11.59 -19.85
C GLU A 294 -8.44 12.41 -19.46
N LEU A 295 -7.23 11.92 -19.74
CA LEU A 295 -5.99 12.69 -19.57
C LEU A 295 -5.96 13.92 -20.46
N ARG A 296 -6.37 13.82 -21.74
CA ARG A 296 -6.56 15.00 -22.61
C ARG A 296 -7.60 15.96 -22.04
N GLY A 297 -8.70 15.43 -21.51
CA GLY A 297 -9.73 16.22 -20.84
C GLY A 297 -9.24 16.93 -19.57
N LEU A 298 -8.36 16.30 -18.78
CA LEU A 298 -7.69 16.91 -17.63
C LEU A 298 -6.70 18.00 -18.07
N ALA A 299 -5.95 17.75 -19.14
CA ALA A 299 -4.96 18.70 -19.67
C ALA A 299 -5.59 20.02 -20.17
N GLN A 300 -6.90 20.04 -20.39
CA GLN A 300 -7.66 21.24 -20.76
C GLN A 300 -8.23 22.00 -19.54
N LYS A 301 -8.12 21.46 -18.31
CA LYS A 301 -8.71 22.08 -17.12
C LYS A 301 -7.80 23.17 -16.54
N GLN A 302 -8.41 24.29 -16.17
CA GLN A 302 -7.76 25.33 -15.38
C GLN A 302 -7.74 24.95 -13.89
N GLN A 303 -6.78 25.46 -13.13
CA GLN A 303 -6.57 25.14 -11.71
C GLN A 303 -7.84 25.29 -10.85
N ARG A 304 -8.62 26.35 -11.06
CA ARG A 304 -9.88 26.61 -10.35
C ARG A 304 -10.94 25.52 -10.55
N GLN A 305 -10.84 24.72 -11.61
CA GLN A 305 -11.82 23.67 -11.94
C GLN A 305 -11.53 22.33 -11.26
N PHE A 306 -10.37 22.20 -10.61
CA PHE A 306 -9.96 20.97 -9.94
C PHE A 306 -9.36 21.19 -8.54
N SER A 307 -9.23 22.42 -8.06
CA SER A 307 -8.63 22.74 -6.75
C SER A 307 -9.33 22.06 -5.56
N ASP A 308 -10.65 21.88 -5.64
CA ASP A 308 -11.44 21.27 -4.55
C ASP A 308 -11.51 19.74 -4.64
N THR A 309 -10.71 19.13 -5.52
CA THR A 309 -10.62 17.68 -5.73
C THR A 309 -9.39 17.11 -5.02
N ALA A 310 -9.36 15.81 -4.79
CA ALA A 310 -8.19 15.12 -4.27
C ALA A 310 -6.96 15.33 -5.18
N LEU A 311 -7.16 15.31 -6.51
CA LEU A 311 -6.09 15.61 -7.47
C LEU A 311 -5.54 17.04 -7.30
N GLY A 312 -6.42 18.02 -7.09
CA GLY A 312 -6.02 19.41 -6.87
C GLY A 312 -5.14 19.55 -5.64
N GLN A 313 -5.53 18.94 -4.52
CA GLN A 313 -4.77 18.94 -3.28
C GLN A 313 -3.38 18.31 -3.44
N TRP A 314 -3.29 17.21 -4.19
CA TRP A 314 -2.02 16.52 -4.42
C TRP A 314 -1.03 17.35 -5.27
N LEU A 315 -1.55 18.23 -6.13
CA LEU A 315 -0.73 19.13 -6.95
C LEU A 315 -0.34 20.40 -6.21
N THR A 316 -1.25 21.00 -5.44
CA THR A 316 -0.99 22.29 -4.79
C THR A 316 -0.41 22.17 -3.39
N GLY A 317 -0.48 20.98 -2.77
CA GLY A 317 -0.12 20.78 -1.36
C GLY A 317 -1.06 21.49 -0.37
N GLU A 318 -2.14 22.12 -0.86
CA GLU A 318 -3.11 22.85 -0.04
C GLU A 318 -4.40 22.02 0.14
N PRO A 319 -4.93 21.87 1.37
CA PRO A 319 -6.24 21.27 1.59
C PRO A 319 -7.35 22.12 0.94
N PRO A 320 -8.50 21.53 0.57
CA PRO A 320 -9.53 22.24 -0.17
C PRO A 320 -10.08 23.38 0.70
N LYS A 321 -10.28 24.56 0.10
CA LYS A 321 -10.89 25.69 0.80
C LYS A 321 -12.35 25.34 1.08
N ALA A 322 -12.69 25.15 2.36
CA ALA A 322 -14.04 24.86 2.81
C ALA A 322 -15.01 25.99 2.43
N LYS A 323 -15.53 25.97 1.21
CA LYS A 323 -16.71 26.71 0.78
C LYS A 323 -17.82 25.68 0.70
N ASP A 324 -18.83 25.86 1.54
CA ASP A 324 -19.99 24.98 1.77
C ASP A 324 -19.83 23.89 2.84
N ALA A 325 -19.08 24.17 3.91
CA ALA A 325 -19.38 23.61 5.24
C ALA A 325 -20.55 24.37 5.90
N GLY A 326 -21.68 24.52 5.19
CA GLY A 326 -22.94 24.87 5.82
C GLY A 326 -23.36 23.69 6.70
N SER A 327 -23.25 23.83 8.03
CA SER A 327 -23.47 22.83 9.10
C SER A 327 -22.27 22.00 9.59
N SER A 328 -21.08 22.61 9.73
CA SER A 328 -20.18 22.16 10.81
C SER A 328 -20.57 22.87 12.09
N SER A 329 -21.63 22.37 12.74
CA SER A 329 -21.74 22.52 14.19
C SER A 329 -20.47 21.91 14.83
N PRO A 330 -19.98 22.46 15.95
CA PRO A 330 -18.88 21.86 16.74
C PRO A 330 -19.19 20.42 17.20
N ASP A 331 -20.46 20.00 17.13
CA ASP A 331 -20.96 18.67 17.53
C ASP A 331 -20.66 17.50 16.55
N LYS A 332 -19.87 17.69 15.48
CA LYS A 332 -19.40 16.56 14.64
C LYS A 332 -18.21 15.81 15.24
N GLU A 333 -17.97 15.96 16.54
CA GLU A 333 -17.07 15.08 17.28
C GLU A 333 -17.74 13.68 17.43
N HIS A 334 -17.07 12.69 16.83
CA HIS A 334 -17.32 11.25 17.05
C HIS A 334 -18.70 10.71 16.67
N VAL A 335 -19.01 10.64 15.37
CA VAL A 335 -19.98 9.63 14.90
C VAL A 335 -19.36 8.25 15.20
N PRO A 336 -19.96 7.43 16.09
CA PRO A 336 -19.41 6.12 16.41
C PRO A 336 -19.40 5.23 15.16
N LEU A 337 -18.34 4.44 15.02
CA LEU A 337 -18.19 3.52 13.89
C LEU A 337 -19.14 2.33 14.08
N LEU A 338 -19.84 1.96 13.00
CA LEU A 338 -20.58 0.72 12.92
C LEU A 338 -19.61 -0.43 12.62
N GLU A 339 -19.31 -1.26 13.61
CA GLU A 339 -18.36 -2.37 13.50
C GLU A 339 -19.06 -3.67 13.08
N VAL A 340 -19.55 -3.73 11.85
CA VAL A 340 -20.18 -4.94 11.28
C VAL A 340 -19.21 -6.12 11.17
N LEU A 341 -17.91 -5.83 11.01
CA LEU A 341 -16.83 -6.79 11.12
C LEU A 341 -15.87 -6.33 12.23
N PRO A 342 -15.49 -7.21 13.17
CA PRO A 342 -14.75 -6.82 14.37
C PRO A 342 -13.38 -6.23 14.03
N MET A 343 -13.13 -4.97 14.38
CA MET A 343 -11.86 -4.31 14.06
C MET A 343 -10.91 -4.32 15.25
N ASN A 344 -9.63 -4.30 14.94
CA ASN A 344 -8.59 -4.01 15.92
C ASN A 344 -8.26 -2.49 15.93
N LEU A 345 -7.34 -2.03 16.80
CA LEU A 345 -7.11 -0.59 16.98
C LEU A 345 -6.66 0.11 15.69
N GLU A 346 -5.66 -0.42 14.98
CA GLU A 346 -5.12 0.20 13.76
C GLU A 346 -6.15 0.15 12.62
N GLN A 347 -6.98 -0.90 12.58
CA GLN A 347 -8.09 -0.97 11.62
C GLN A 347 -9.16 0.08 11.91
N ARG A 348 -9.52 0.33 13.19
CA ARG A 348 -10.44 1.41 13.57
C ARG A 348 -9.87 2.79 13.25
N GLU A 349 -8.59 3.00 13.56
CA GLU A 349 -7.87 4.24 13.24
C GLU A 349 -7.85 4.48 11.73
N ALA A 350 -7.57 3.44 10.94
CA ALA A 350 -7.61 3.50 9.48
C ALA A 350 -8.99 3.91 8.96
N VAL A 351 -10.08 3.34 9.48
CA VAL A 351 -11.46 3.72 9.09
C VAL A 351 -11.77 5.15 9.53
N LYS A 352 -11.43 5.54 10.77
CA LYS A 352 -11.67 6.89 11.29
C LYS A 352 -10.93 7.93 10.45
N SER A 353 -9.63 7.74 10.23
CA SER A 353 -8.80 8.62 9.39
C SER A 353 -9.34 8.70 7.97
N ALA A 354 -9.68 7.57 7.34
CA ALA A 354 -10.22 7.54 5.98
C ALA A 354 -11.57 8.29 5.82
N LEU A 355 -12.33 8.43 6.91
CA LEU A 355 -13.60 9.18 6.89
C LEU A 355 -13.40 10.67 7.20
N THR A 356 -12.30 11.10 7.79
CA THR A 356 -12.11 12.49 8.24
C THR A 356 -11.01 13.23 7.48
N GLN A 357 -9.95 12.55 7.05
CA GLN A 357 -8.79 13.16 6.42
C GLN A 357 -8.93 13.24 4.89
N PRO A 358 -8.33 14.26 4.24
CA PRO A 358 -8.33 14.39 2.78
C PRO A 358 -7.53 13.28 2.07
N LEU A 359 -6.44 12.82 2.69
CA LEU A 359 -5.62 11.70 2.23
C LEU A 359 -5.29 10.79 3.42
N THR A 360 -5.60 9.50 3.30
CA THR A 360 -5.19 8.47 4.27
C THR A 360 -4.47 7.35 3.55
N ILE A 361 -3.36 6.88 4.12
CA ILE A 361 -2.61 5.74 3.60
C ILE A 361 -2.74 4.58 4.56
N ILE A 362 -3.14 3.43 4.04
CA ILE A 362 -3.28 2.21 4.82
C ILE A 362 -2.33 1.18 4.22
N THR A 363 -1.32 0.80 5.01
CA THR A 363 -0.33 -0.18 4.60
C THR A 363 -0.43 -1.43 5.44
N GLY A 364 -0.20 -2.59 4.83
CA GLY A 364 -0.11 -3.81 5.60
C GLY A 364 0.17 -5.04 4.74
N PRO A 365 0.92 -6.03 5.25
CA PRO A 365 1.13 -7.32 4.58
C PRO A 365 -0.17 -8.07 4.19
N PRO A 366 -0.08 -9.12 3.36
CA PRO A 366 -1.22 -10.03 3.15
C PRO A 366 -1.63 -10.65 4.48
N GLY A 367 -2.93 -10.68 4.79
CA GLY A 367 -3.42 -11.29 6.03
C GLY A 367 -3.58 -10.34 7.21
N THR A 368 -3.30 -9.05 7.05
CA THR A 368 -3.50 -8.03 8.12
C THR A 368 -4.88 -7.38 8.15
N GLY A 369 -5.79 -7.86 7.31
CA GLY A 369 -7.19 -7.41 7.30
C GLY A 369 -7.49 -6.17 6.46
N LYS A 370 -6.64 -5.79 5.49
CA LYS A 370 -6.91 -4.67 4.55
C LYS A 370 -8.33 -4.71 3.95
N SER A 371 -8.75 -5.85 3.38
CA SER A 371 -10.10 -5.98 2.81
C SER A 371 -11.22 -5.88 3.85
N GLN A 372 -10.93 -6.11 5.13
CA GLN A 372 -11.88 -5.91 6.23
C GLN A 372 -12.00 -4.42 6.59
N VAL A 373 -10.88 -3.69 6.60
CA VAL A 373 -10.87 -2.22 6.70
C VAL A 373 -11.68 -1.59 5.56
N VAL A 374 -11.46 -2.04 4.31
CA VAL A 374 -12.23 -1.57 3.15
C VAL A 374 -13.73 -1.80 3.34
N THR A 375 -14.14 -2.99 3.78
CA THR A 375 -15.56 -3.29 4.01
C THR A 375 -16.16 -2.40 5.10
N ASN A 376 -15.51 -2.27 6.25
CA ASN A 376 -16.00 -1.40 7.33
C ASN A 376 -16.02 0.07 6.91
N LEU A 377 -15.02 0.53 6.14
CA LEU A 377 -14.97 1.89 5.60
C LEU A 377 -16.14 2.16 4.66
N LEU A 378 -16.42 1.26 3.71
CA LEU A 378 -17.56 1.38 2.80
C LEU A 378 -18.90 1.39 3.55
N VAL A 379 -19.06 0.52 4.55
CA VAL A 379 -20.27 0.46 5.40
C VAL A 379 -20.46 1.77 6.15
N ASN A 380 -19.43 2.28 6.82
CA ASN A 380 -19.50 3.51 7.59
C ASN A 380 -19.68 4.74 6.70
N ALA A 381 -19.02 4.80 5.54
CA ALA A 381 -19.19 5.88 4.59
C ALA A 381 -20.63 5.92 4.04
N ALA A 382 -21.21 4.77 3.69
CA ALA A 382 -22.59 4.67 3.25
C ALA A 382 -23.59 5.00 4.36
N TRP A 383 -23.33 4.55 5.58
CA TRP A 383 -24.13 4.89 6.77
C TRP A 383 -24.17 6.40 7.01
N GLN A 384 -23.03 7.09 6.80
CA GLN A 384 -22.90 8.55 6.87
C GLN A 384 -23.40 9.28 5.60
N GLY A 385 -23.96 8.57 4.62
CA GLY A 385 -24.49 9.14 3.39
C GLY A 385 -23.44 9.68 2.41
N LYS A 386 -22.18 9.26 2.53
CA LYS A 386 -21.08 9.66 1.63
C LYS A 386 -21.11 8.86 0.33
N ARG A 387 -20.81 9.52 -0.79
CA ARG A 387 -20.63 8.85 -2.09
C ARG A 387 -19.19 8.36 -2.23
N VAL A 388 -19.01 7.06 -2.45
CA VAL A 388 -17.71 6.41 -2.46
C VAL A 388 -17.46 5.70 -3.78
N LEU A 389 -16.26 5.90 -4.32
CA LEU A 389 -15.74 5.14 -5.44
C LEU A 389 -14.63 4.19 -4.98
N PHE A 390 -14.85 2.89 -5.10
CA PHE A 390 -13.84 1.87 -4.90
C PHE A 390 -13.15 1.52 -6.23
N ALA A 391 -11.84 1.59 -6.27
CA ALA A 391 -11.02 1.34 -7.44
C ALA A 391 -9.90 0.34 -7.13
N SER A 392 -9.62 -0.57 -8.08
CA SER A 392 -8.43 -1.42 -8.03
C SER A 392 -7.95 -1.75 -9.44
N LYS A 393 -6.67 -2.09 -9.60
CA LYS A 393 -6.11 -2.57 -10.87
C LYS A 393 -6.60 -3.98 -11.21
N ASN A 394 -6.93 -4.80 -10.22
CA ASN A 394 -7.28 -6.21 -10.41
C ASN A 394 -8.78 -6.46 -10.22
N ASN A 395 -9.43 -7.08 -11.21
CA ASN A 395 -10.83 -7.51 -11.12
C ASN A 395 -11.09 -8.40 -9.89
N LYS A 396 -10.14 -9.27 -9.51
CA LYS A 396 -10.27 -10.17 -8.36
C LYS A 396 -10.37 -9.41 -7.04
N ALA A 397 -9.61 -8.33 -6.88
CA ALA A 397 -9.68 -7.50 -5.68
C ALA A 397 -11.07 -6.84 -5.55
N VAL A 398 -11.61 -6.36 -6.68
CA VAL A 398 -12.98 -5.85 -6.76
C VAL A 398 -14.00 -6.93 -6.41
N ASP A 399 -13.89 -8.13 -6.99
CA ASP A 399 -14.81 -9.26 -6.71
C ASP A 399 -14.84 -9.63 -5.22
N VAL A 400 -13.68 -9.67 -4.57
CA VAL A 400 -13.55 -10.02 -3.15
C VAL A 400 -14.26 -9.01 -2.27
N VAL A 401 -14.05 -7.71 -2.51
CA VAL A 401 -14.68 -6.64 -1.73
C VAL A 401 -16.18 -6.57 -2.00
N GLU A 402 -16.60 -6.64 -3.27
CA GLU A 402 -18.01 -6.65 -3.69
C GLU A 402 -18.78 -7.80 -3.05
N THR A 403 -18.22 -9.02 -3.10
CA THR A 403 -18.84 -10.19 -2.48
C THR A 403 -18.93 -10.03 -0.97
N ARG A 404 -17.84 -9.59 -0.32
CA ARG A 404 -17.78 -9.46 1.13
C ARG A 404 -18.82 -8.48 1.66
N ILE A 405 -18.92 -7.28 1.07
CA ILE A 405 -19.83 -6.25 1.55
C ILE A 405 -21.29 -6.56 1.22
N ASN A 406 -21.57 -7.06 0.02
CA ASN A 406 -22.95 -7.34 -0.40
C ASN A 406 -23.52 -8.56 0.33
N ASN A 407 -22.69 -9.46 0.88
CA ASN A 407 -23.12 -10.56 1.74
C ASN A 407 -23.46 -10.13 3.18
N LEU A 408 -23.15 -8.90 3.60
CA LEU A 408 -23.47 -8.42 4.95
C LEU A 408 -24.95 -8.11 5.17
N GLY A 409 -25.76 -8.13 4.11
CA GLY A 409 -27.18 -7.83 4.25
C GLY A 409 -28.03 -8.30 3.08
N PRO A 410 -29.34 -8.06 3.16
CA PRO A 410 -30.30 -8.54 2.16
C PRO A 410 -30.25 -7.78 0.83
N ARG A 411 -29.47 -6.70 0.75
CA ARG A 411 -29.38 -5.83 -0.42
C ARG A 411 -27.92 -5.45 -0.70
N PRO A 412 -27.48 -5.47 -1.97
CA PRO A 412 -26.15 -5.00 -2.31
C PRO A 412 -26.03 -3.51 -2.10
N ILE A 413 -24.86 -3.07 -1.64
CA ILE A 413 -24.53 -1.67 -1.46
C ILE A 413 -23.39 -1.21 -2.37
N LEU A 414 -22.42 -2.09 -2.63
CA LEU A 414 -21.36 -1.83 -3.58
C LEU A 414 -21.80 -2.32 -4.95
N LEU A 415 -21.89 -1.41 -5.89
CA LEU A 415 -22.38 -1.68 -7.24
C LEU A 415 -21.24 -1.50 -8.23
N ARG A 416 -20.92 -2.57 -8.95
CA ARG A 416 -19.85 -2.53 -9.94
C ARG A 416 -20.30 -1.92 -11.25
N VAL A 417 -19.46 -1.05 -11.79
CA VAL A 417 -19.63 -0.48 -13.12
C VAL A 417 -18.57 -1.06 -14.06
N GLY A 418 -18.94 -1.34 -15.31
CA GLY A 418 -18.02 -1.88 -16.31
C GLY A 418 -18.73 -2.69 -17.39
N SER A 419 -18.43 -3.99 -17.44
CA SER A 419 -18.99 -4.93 -18.42
C SER A 419 -20.53 -4.94 -18.41
N SER A 420 -21.14 -5.32 -19.54
CA SER A 420 -22.60 -5.44 -19.68
C SER A 420 -23.21 -6.34 -18.59
N ALA A 421 -22.52 -7.40 -18.17
CA ALA A 421 -22.96 -8.29 -17.11
C ALA A 421 -23.17 -7.56 -15.76
N TYR A 422 -22.30 -6.61 -15.41
CA TYR A 422 -22.46 -5.83 -14.17
C TYR A 422 -23.62 -4.84 -14.27
N GLN A 423 -23.79 -4.23 -15.45
CA GLN A 423 -24.90 -3.33 -15.71
C GLN A 423 -26.26 -4.06 -15.63
N THR A 424 -26.34 -5.31 -16.11
CA THR A 424 -27.54 -6.14 -15.96
C THR A 424 -27.87 -6.40 -14.49
N ARG A 425 -26.88 -6.78 -13.67
CA ARG A 425 -27.08 -6.97 -12.22
C ARG A 425 -27.56 -5.69 -11.53
N LEU A 426 -27.01 -4.54 -11.92
CA LEU A 426 -27.46 -3.23 -11.43
C LEU A 426 -28.94 -2.99 -11.77
N ALA A 427 -29.35 -3.26 -13.01
CA ALA A 427 -30.73 -3.10 -13.44
C ALA A 427 -31.69 -4.02 -12.67
N GLU A 428 -31.32 -5.27 -12.45
CA GLU A 428 -32.08 -6.24 -11.63
C GLU A 428 -32.21 -5.75 -10.18
N TYR A 429 -31.11 -5.27 -9.59
CA TYR A 429 -31.12 -4.71 -8.25
C TYR A 429 -32.06 -3.52 -8.11
N LEU A 430 -32.03 -2.57 -9.06
CA LEU A 430 -32.93 -1.42 -9.06
C LEU A 430 -34.41 -1.83 -9.08
N ILE A 431 -34.77 -2.85 -9.86
CA ILE A 431 -36.14 -3.39 -9.88
C ILE A 431 -36.50 -3.96 -8.51
N GLY A 432 -35.61 -4.76 -7.92
CA GLY A 432 -35.79 -5.30 -6.58
C GLY A 432 -36.03 -4.21 -5.55
N LEU A 433 -35.21 -3.16 -5.55
CA LEU A 433 -35.33 -2.01 -4.66
C LEU A 433 -36.66 -1.26 -4.82
N LEU A 434 -37.09 -1.05 -6.06
CA LEU A 434 -38.35 -0.34 -6.38
C LEU A 434 -39.60 -1.15 -6.06
N SER A 435 -39.51 -2.48 -6.12
CA SER A 435 -40.61 -3.40 -5.81
C SER A 435 -40.78 -3.66 -4.31
N ALA A 436 -39.75 -3.39 -3.51
CA ALA A 436 -39.76 -3.68 -2.09
C ALA A 436 -40.47 -2.61 -1.23
N THR A 437 -41.05 -3.06 -0.13
CA THR A 437 -41.61 -2.22 0.94
C THR A 437 -40.99 -2.65 2.27
N ALA A 438 -40.64 -1.68 3.12
CA ALA A 438 -40.31 -1.97 4.51
C ALA A 438 -41.60 -2.18 5.31
N SER A 439 -41.60 -3.15 6.21
CA SER A 439 -42.71 -3.41 7.13
C SER A 439 -42.60 -2.53 8.39
N GLN A 440 -43.68 -2.42 9.17
CA GLN A 440 -43.64 -1.77 10.47
C GLN A 440 -42.73 -2.52 11.46
N ASP A 441 -42.66 -3.85 11.35
CA ASP A 441 -41.73 -4.68 12.14
C ASP A 441 -40.27 -4.36 11.82
N ASP A 442 -39.92 -4.04 10.56
CA ASP A 442 -38.55 -3.65 10.20
C ASP A 442 -38.12 -2.34 10.87
N GLU A 443 -39.07 -1.43 11.14
CA GLU A 443 -38.82 -0.16 11.82
C GLU A 443 -38.61 -0.38 13.32
N LEU A 444 -39.48 -1.15 13.96
CA LEU A 444 -39.35 -1.50 15.37
C LEU A 444 -38.00 -2.20 15.64
N HIS A 445 -37.62 -3.19 14.81
CA HIS A 445 -36.32 -3.85 14.95
C HIS A 445 -35.13 -2.90 14.74
N TYR A 446 -35.25 -1.90 13.86
CA TYR A 446 -34.21 -0.89 13.68
C TYR A 446 -34.07 0.00 14.92
N GLU A 447 -35.20 0.49 15.46
CA GLU A 447 -35.23 1.33 16.66
C GLU A 447 -34.65 0.57 17.86
N GLU A 448 -35.09 -0.66 18.10
CA GLU A 448 -34.55 -1.54 19.15
C GLU A 448 -33.04 -1.77 18.99
N ALA A 449 -32.59 -2.15 17.79
CA ALA A 449 -31.17 -2.36 17.52
C ALA A 449 -30.36 -1.08 17.70
N HIS A 450 -30.91 0.09 17.36
CA HIS A 450 -30.26 1.38 17.53
C HIS A 450 -30.12 1.75 19.01
N GLU A 451 -31.15 1.56 19.82
CA GLU A 451 -31.11 1.77 21.27
C GLU A 451 -30.08 0.86 21.94
N ILE A 452 -30.11 -0.44 21.65
CA ILE A 452 -29.12 -1.41 22.15
C ILE A 452 -27.70 -0.99 21.73
N HIS A 453 -27.52 -0.48 20.51
CA HIS A 453 -26.22 -0.03 20.04
C HIS A 453 -25.69 1.14 20.87
N SER A 454 -26.55 2.14 21.13
CA SER A 454 -26.22 3.32 21.94
C SER A 454 -25.80 2.91 23.36
N ASP A 455 -26.57 2.04 24.00
CA ASP A 455 -26.28 1.53 25.35
C ASP A 455 -24.95 0.77 25.43
N LEU A 456 -24.65 -0.03 24.41
CA LEU A 456 -23.39 -0.78 24.35
C LEU A 456 -22.19 0.14 24.12
N LEU A 457 -22.33 1.18 23.30
CA LEU A 457 -21.28 2.19 23.10
C LEU A 457 -21.00 2.97 24.38
N GLN A 458 -22.04 3.32 25.15
CA GLN A 458 -21.86 3.96 26.44
C GLN A 458 -21.07 3.06 27.41
N LYS A 459 -21.44 1.78 27.52
CA LYS A 459 -20.70 0.81 28.34
C LYS A 459 -19.25 0.63 27.90
N SER A 460 -18.99 0.67 26.59
CA SER A 460 -17.62 0.63 26.07
C SER A 460 -16.82 1.85 26.50
N ALA A 461 -17.40 3.05 26.42
CA ALA A 461 -16.75 4.28 26.86
C ALA A 461 -16.48 4.29 28.38
N GLU A 462 -17.39 3.74 29.18
CA GLU A 462 -17.19 3.56 30.63
C GLU A 462 -16.03 2.61 30.95
N LEU A 463 -15.84 1.54 30.16
CA LEU A 463 -14.70 0.63 30.29
C LEU A 463 -13.39 1.31 29.84
N ASP A 464 -13.40 2.04 28.73
CA ASP A 464 -12.22 2.78 28.26
C ASP A 464 -11.78 3.82 29.32
N ALA A 465 -12.73 4.54 29.96
CA ALA A 465 -12.42 5.46 31.05
C ALA A 465 -11.84 4.76 32.30
N GLN A 466 -12.25 3.52 32.59
CA GLN A 466 -11.64 2.71 33.65
C GLN A 466 -10.19 2.32 33.32
N VAL A 467 -9.90 1.98 32.06
CA VAL A 467 -8.53 1.72 31.58
C VAL A 467 -7.67 2.97 31.75
N ASP A 468 -8.15 4.14 31.32
CA ASP A 468 -7.41 5.40 31.46
C ASP A 468 -7.11 5.74 32.92
N LYS A 469 -8.08 5.51 33.82
CA LYS A 469 -7.89 5.68 35.26
C LYS A 469 -6.84 4.72 35.84
N LEU A 470 -6.85 3.45 35.42
CA LEU A 470 -5.86 2.45 35.82
C LEU A 470 -4.46 2.85 35.34
N ILE A 471 -4.32 3.25 34.07
CA ILE A 471 -3.04 3.70 33.49
C ILE A 471 -2.52 4.94 34.23
N ALA A 472 -3.39 5.91 34.54
CA ALA A 472 -3.01 7.10 35.26
C ALA A 472 -2.53 6.80 36.70
N ALA A 473 -3.28 6.00 37.46
CA ALA A 473 -2.90 5.58 38.82
C ALA A 473 -1.59 4.78 38.81
N ARG A 474 -1.36 3.98 37.78
CA ARG A 474 -0.13 3.22 37.60
C ARG A 474 1.06 4.12 37.28
N ASN A 475 0.94 5.03 36.31
CA ASN A 475 2.02 5.95 35.95
C ASN A 475 2.41 6.85 37.14
N GLU A 476 1.44 7.26 37.96
CA GLU A 476 1.66 7.95 39.23
C GLU A 476 2.47 7.09 40.20
N THR A 477 2.06 5.83 40.41
CA THR A 477 2.77 4.87 41.28
C THR A 477 4.20 4.61 40.80
N ASP A 478 4.40 4.37 39.50
CA ASP A 478 5.72 4.11 38.89
C ASP A 478 6.65 5.33 39.00
N ALA A 479 6.12 6.56 38.92
CA ALA A 479 6.91 7.77 39.08
C ALA A 479 7.39 7.95 40.53
N LEU A 480 6.52 7.68 41.50
CA LEU A 480 6.83 7.74 42.93
C LEU A 480 7.79 6.60 43.33
N GLU A 481 7.61 5.40 42.81
CA GLU A 481 8.48 4.26 43.07
C GLU A 481 9.92 4.54 42.65
N ARG A 482 10.14 5.11 41.46
CA ARG A 482 11.48 5.50 41.00
C ARG A 482 12.15 6.49 41.95
N HIS A 483 11.37 7.44 42.46
CA HIS A 483 11.87 8.42 43.40
C HIS A 483 12.22 7.77 44.75
N VAL A 484 11.37 6.88 45.24
CA VAL A 484 11.58 6.15 46.49
C VAL A 484 12.78 5.20 46.41
N GLU A 485 12.97 4.51 45.28
CA GLU A 485 14.08 3.56 45.09
C GLU A 485 15.46 4.24 45.19
N GLU A 486 15.62 5.44 44.62
CA GLU A 486 16.85 6.24 44.76
C GLU A 486 17.16 6.58 46.22
N LEU A 487 16.11 6.71 47.04
CA LEU A 487 16.15 7.13 48.43
C LEU A 487 16.15 5.95 49.41
N ARG A 488 15.82 4.74 48.94
CA ARG A 488 15.60 3.54 49.77
C ARG A 488 16.83 3.17 50.60
N SER A 489 18.03 3.36 50.04
CA SER A 489 19.30 3.09 50.76
C SER A 489 19.51 3.95 52.01
N GLU A 490 18.74 5.04 52.20
CA GLU A 490 18.80 5.87 53.40
C GLU A 490 17.91 5.36 54.54
N LEU A 491 17.01 4.39 54.30
CA LEU A 491 16.05 3.84 55.26
C LEU A 491 16.38 2.37 55.60
N SER A 492 16.05 1.94 56.83
CA SER A 492 16.07 0.51 57.18
C SER A 492 14.86 -0.20 56.57
N ASP A 493 14.96 -1.50 56.33
CA ASP A 493 13.82 -2.31 55.83
C ASP A 493 12.64 -2.31 56.83
N ASP A 494 12.96 -2.32 58.14
CA ASP A 494 11.98 -2.26 59.21
C ASP A 494 11.19 -0.95 59.17
N LEU A 495 11.89 0.20 59.15
CA LEU A 495 11.26 1.52 59.04
C LEU A 495 10.47 1.66 57.74
N PHE A 496 11.00 1.16 56.62
CA PHE A 496 10.30 1.23 55.33
C PHE A 496 8.93 0.52 55.39
N SER A 497 8.88 -0.66 56.01
CA SER A 497 7.63 -1.43 56.15
C SER A 497 6.63 -0.78 57.11
N SER A 498 7.11 -0.15 58.19
CA SER A 498 6.27 0.45 59.23
C SER A 498 5.68 1.82 58.85
N ILE A 499 6.19 2.49 57.80
CA ILE A 499 5.69 3.79 57.36
C ILE A 499 4.18 3.77 57.07
N ARG A 500 3.64 2.64 56.60
CA ARG A 500 2.19 2.46 56.35
C ARG A 500 1.31 2.62 57.59
N GLU A 501 1.90 2.51 58.77
CA GLU A 501 1.21 2.53 60.06
C GLU A 501 1.49 3.81 60.86
N LEU A 502 2.38 4.70 60.37
CA LEU A 502 2.73 5.95 61.05
C LEU A 502 1.62 7.00 60.89
N ASP A 503 1.26 7.67 61.99
CA ASP A 503 0.43 8.88 61.94
C ASP A 503 1.30 10.10 61.65
N LEU A 504 1.59 10.31 60.35
CA LEU A 504 2.39 11.45 59.89
C LEU A 504 1.78 12.80 60.27
N THR A 505 0.46 12.89 60.38
CA THR A 505 -0.22 14.16 60.70
C THR A 505 0.05 14.57 62.14
N ASP A 506 -0.06 13.64 63.09
CA ASP A 506 0.26 13.90 64.50
C ASP A 506 1.77 14.17 64.70
N MET A 507 2.62 13.44 63.98
CA MET A 507 4.07 13.62 64.02
C MET A 507 4.49 15.02 63.55
N GLU A 508 3.97 15.47 62.41
CA GLU A 508 4.20 16.82 61.88
C GLU A 508 3.68 17.90 62.81
N TYR A 509 2.51 17.70 63.43
CA TYR A 509 1.95 18.62 64.42
C TYR A 509 2.89 18.80 65.62
N LYS A 510 3.43 17.70 66.15
CA LYS A 510 4.43 17.72 67.25
C LYS A 510 5.71 18.46 66.84
N ILE A 511 6.20 18.21 65.63
CA ILE A 511 7.44 18.81 65.10
C ILE A 511 7.27 20.31 64.83
N GLU A 512 6.19 20.74 64.18
CA GLU A 512 5.90 22.17 63.94
C GLU A 512 5.61 22.93 65.23
N GLY A 513 4.92 22.29 66.18
CA GLY A 513 4.73 22.82 67.52
C GLY A 513 6.06 23.09 68.23
N PHE A 514 7.03 22.18 68.08
CA PHE A 514 8.38 22.36 68.61
C PHE A 514 9.18 23.44 67.85
N LYS A 515 9.18 23.42 66.51
CA LYS A 515 9.85 24.44 65.68
C LYS A 515 9.40 25.86 66.01
N THR A 516 8.10 26.06 66.16
CA THR A 516 7.49 27.34 66.53
C THR A 516 7.95 27.80 67.91
N ALA A 517 8.04 26.86 68.87
CA ALA A 517 8.54 27.16 70.20
C ALA A 517 10.05 27.47 70.18
N LEU A 518 10.85 26.72 69.42
CA LEU A 518 12.29 26.90 69.29
C LEU A 518 12.64 28.23 68.63
N SER A 519 11.95 28.61 67.55
CA SER A 519 12.15 29.92 66.89
C SER A 519 11.78 31.08 67.82
N ALA A 520 10.76 30.91 68.66
CA ALA A 520 10.44 31.85 69.72
C ALA A 520 11.58 31.94 70.77
N ALA A 521 12.25 30.84 71.10
CA ALA A 521 13.37 30.80 72.04
C ALA A 521 14.72 31.26 71.44
N ASP A 522 14.81 31.42 70.12
CA ASP A 522 16.00 31.95 69.44
C ASP A 522 15.93 33.48 69.33
N ARG A 523 16.78 34.18 70.09
CA ARG A 523 16.87 35.65 70.09
C ARG A 523 17.19 36.21 68.70
N SER A 524 17.98 35.50 67.90
CA SER A 524 18.42 35.97 66.58
C SER A 524 17.28 36.04 65.56
N GLN A 525 16.19 35.31 65.81
CA GLN A 525 15.01 35.26 64.94
C GLN A 525 13.87 36.19 65.39
N GLN A 526 14.10 37.03 66.42
CA GLN A 526 13.08 37.91 66.98
C GLN A 526 13.17 39.35 66.47
N GLY A 527 12.00 39.98 66.33
CA GLY A 527 11.88 41.40 65.98
C GLY A 527 12.38 42.35 67.08
N LEU A 528 12.52 43.63 66.72
CA LEU A 528 13.08 44.69 67.57
C LEU A 528 12.42 44.79 68.96
N ILE A 529 11.09 44.64 69.05
CA ILE A 529 10.33 44.78 70.31
C ILE A 529 10.63 43.62 71.28
N SER A 530 10.69 42.39 70.77
CA SER A 530 10.99 41.19 71.57
C SER A 530 12.44 41.14 72.04
N ASN A 531 13.37 41.75 71.29
CA ASN A 531 14.78 41.85 71.67
C ASN A 531 15.03 42.80 72.85
N ILE A 532 14.19 43.84 73.00
CA ILE A 532 14.25 44.79 74.13
C ILE A 532 13.72 44.13 75.41
N THR A 533 12.68 43.30 75.30
CA THR A 533 12.04 42.62 76.45
C THR A 533 12.62 41.23 76.75
N TRP A 534 13.66 40.80 76.02
CA TRP A 534 14.27 39.47 76.12
C TRP A 534 14.57 38.99 77.54
N PRO A 535 15.18 39.79 78.44
CA PRO A 535 15.49 39.35 79.81
C PRO A 535 14.25 38.97 80.63
N LEU A 536 13.08 39.53 80.30
CA LEU A 536 11.82 39.29 81.00
C LEU A 536 11.08 38.06 80.45
N ILE A 537 11.23 37.76 79.16
CA ILE A 537 10.48 36.69 78.48
C ILE A 537 11.29 35.40 78.26
N LYS A 538 12.63 35.47 78.33
CA LYS A 538 13.55 34.35 78.06
C LYS A 538 13.19 33.06 78.79
N LYS A 539 12.97 33.14 80.12
CA LYS A 539 12.70 31.95 80.96
C LYS A 539 11.41 31.23 80.53
N SER A 540 10.33 32.00 80.32
CA SER A 540 9.04 31.46 79.88
C SER A 540 9.11 30.85 78.47
N ARG A 541 9.93 31.41 77.57
CA ARG A 541 10.13 30.84 76.23
C ARG A 541 10.88 29.51 76.26
N PHE A 542 11.98 29.41 77.00
CA PHE A 542 12.70 28.12 77.15
C PHE A 542 11.86 27.07 77.90
N GLU A 543 11.04 27.45 78.89
CA GLU A 543 10.05 26.54 79.50
C GLU A 543 9.04 26.03 78.47
N ALA A 544 8.53 26.90 77.58
CA ALA A 544 7.58 26.52 76.54
C ALA A 544 8.15 25.57 75.47
N VAL A 545 9.45 25.65 75.14
CA VAL A 545 10.12 24.68 74.25
C VAL A 545 10.32 23.35 74.95
N ASN A 546 10.81 23.38 76.20
CA ASN A 546 11.11 22.17 76.97
C ASN A 546 9.86 21.33 77.26
N MET A 547 8.66 21.94 77.38
CA MET A 547 7.40 21.19 77.47
C MET A 547 7.07 20.35 76.22
N ARG A 548 7.70 20.65 75.08
CA ARG A 548 7.48 19.95 73.79
C ARG A 548 8.57 18.94 73.45
N VAL A 549 9.67 18.90 74.21
CA VAL A 549 10.81 17.99 73.97
C VAL A 549 10.39 16.52 74.03
N SER A 550 9.55 16.12 74.99
CA SER A 550 9.10 14.73 75.11
C SER A 550 8.27 14.29 73.90
N GLY A 551 7.36 15.14 73.42
CA GLY A 551 6.57 14.90 72.22
C GLY A 551 7.42 14.80 70.96
N LEU A 552 8.44 15.66 70.83
CA LEU A 552 9.41 15.59 69.72
C LEU A 552 10.26 14.32 69.80
N SER A 553 10.71 13.93 70.99
CA SER A 553 11.59 12.76 71.18
C SER A 553 10.87 11.46 70.83
N SER A 554 9.61 11.32 71.23
CA SER A 554 8.74 10.20 70.81
C SER A 554 8.59 10.14 69.30
N ALA A 555 8.29 11.28 68.66
CA ALA A 555 8.17 11.37 67.21
C ALA A 555 9.48 11.07 66.47
N ALA A 556 10.62 11.44 67.04
CA ALA A 556 11.93 11.15 66.47
C ALA A 556 12.33 9.67 66.57
N GLU A 557 11.99 9.00 67.68
CA GLU A 557 12.24 7.56 67.86
C GLU A 557 11.44 6.72 66.86
N GLU A 558 10.18 7.10 66.58
CA GLU A 558 9.34 6.46 65.55
C GLU A 558 9.95 6.49 64.14
N ILE A 559 10.90 7.40 63.88
CA ILE A 559 11.60 7.56 62.59
C ILE A 559 13.10 7.24 62.70
N GLU A 560 13.49 6.45 63.70
CA GLU A 560 14.85 5.99 63.99
C GLU A 560 15.88 7.13 64.19
N LEU A 561 15.45 8.28 64.69
CA LEU A 561 16.33 9.40 65.05
C LEU A 561 16.46 9.55 66.56
N LYS A 562 17.71 9.61 67.05
CA LYS A 562 17.99 9.82 68.46
C LYS A 562 17.97 11.31 68.82
N ALA A 563 17.06 11.70 69.70
CA ALA A 563 16.99 13.07 70.22
C ALA A 563 18.16 13.41 71.17
N PRO A 564 18.57 14.69 71.28
CA PRO A 564 19.54 15.13 72.28
C PRO A 564 19.05 14.91 73.73
N ASP A 565 19.92 14.36 74.59
CA ASP A 565 19.60 14.02 76.00
C ASP A 565 19.52 15.25 76.95
N SER A 566 19.53 16.48 76.43
CA SER A 566 19.68 17.73 77.21
C SER A 566 18.54 18.72 76.98
N PHE A 567 18.01 19.35 78.03
CA PHE A 567 17.04 20.45 77.91
C PHE A 567 17.51 21.56 76.98
N VAL A 568 16.60 22.17 76.23
CA VAL A 568 16.90 23.31 75.36
C VAL A 568 17.31 24.52 76.20
N ASP A 569 18.51 25.05 75.96
CA ASP A 569 19.06 26.25 76.56
C ASP A 569 19.78 27.12 75.50
N GLU A 570 20.38 28.23 75.91
CA GLU A 570 21.01 29.19 74.99
C GLU A 570 22.33 28.67 74.37
N ILE A 571 22.95 27.65 74.97
CA ILE A 571 24.25 27.08 74.55
C ILE A 571 24.01 25.96 73.53
N ASN A 572 23.01 25.10 73.76
CA ASN A 572 22.71 23.95 72.91
C ASN A 572 21.63 24.21 71.84
N LEU A 573 21.07 25.42 71.79
CA LEU A 573 20.10 25.81 70.76
C LEU A 573 20.55 25.50 69.32
N PRO A 574 21.82 25.69 68.93
CA PRO A 574 22.29 25.28 67.60
C PRO A 574 22.25 23.77 67.35
N HIS A 575 22.52 22.94 68.38
CA HIS A 575 22.42 21.47 68.26
C HIS A 575 20.97 21.03 68.04
N TRP A 576 20.01 21.64 68.74
CA TRP A 576 18.59 21.39 68.53
C TRP A 576 18.12 21.84 67.13
N ALA A 577 18.67 22.94 66.60
CA ALA A 577 18.41 23.37 65.23
C ALA A 577 18.98 22.42 64.17
N GLU A 578 20.17 21.83 64.39
CA GLU A 578 20.71 20.78 63.53
C GLU A 578 19.90 19.48 63.59
N PHE A 579 19.45 19.09 64.79
CA PHE A 579 18.56 17.94 64.95
C PHE A 579 17.23 18.12 64.20
N LEU A 580 16.65 19.32 64.22
CA LEU A 580 15.47 19.62 63.41
C LEU A 580 15.73 19.52 61.90
N LYS A 581 16.92 19.88 61.41
CA LYS A 581 17.27 19.66 60.00
C LYS A 581 17.36 18.17 59.67
N ALA A 582 17.87 17.35 60.59
CA ALA A 582 17.91 15.89 60.41
C ALA A 582 16.50 15.28 60.41
N ILE A 583 15.61 15.75 61.30
CA ILE A 583 14.19 15.39 61.29
C ILE A 583 13.54 15.80 59.97
N ASP A 584 13.74 17.03 59.51
CA ASP A 584 13.15 17.52 58.24
C ASP A 584 13.63 16.70 57.04
N LYS A 585 14.92 16.32 57.01
CA LYS A 585 15.44 15.41 55.98
C LYS A 585 14.74 14.05 56.05
N ARG A 586 14.64 13.44 57.25
CA ARG A 586 14.02 12.11 57.42
C ARG A 586 12.53 12.12 57.11
N LEU A 587 11.78 13.13 57.57
CA LEU A 587 10.38 13.31 57.24
C LEU A 587 10.16 13.47 55.74
N SER A 588 11.05 14.17 55.03
CA SER A 588 10.93 14.30 53.57
C SER A 588 11.04 12.96 52.85
N LEU A 589 11.93 12.07 53.31
CA LEU A 589 12.04 10.70 52.81
C LEU A 589 10.78 9.89 53.13
N ILE A 590 10.30 9.96 54.37
CA ILE A 590 9.13 9.22 54.82
C ILE A 590 7.87 9.65 54.05
N ARG A 591 7.69 10.95 53.81
CA ARG A 591 6.59 11.47 52.97
C ARG A 591 6.63 10.90 51.57
N ALA A 592 7.81 10.85 50.93
CA ALA A 592 7.93 10.27 49.60
C ALA A 592 7.52 8.77 49.59
N VAL A 593 7.87 8.02 50.63
CA VAL A 593 7.47 6.61 50.80
C VAL A 593 5.98 6.47 51.09
N ASP A 594 5.40 7.34 51.91
CA ASP A 594 3.97 7.36 52.19
C ASP A 594 3.15 7.69 50.94
N ASP A 595 3.54 8.72 50.19
CA ASP A 595 2.93 9.08 48.90
C ASP A 595 2.93 7.88 47.93
N TYR A 596 4.06 7.15 47.88
CA TYR A 596 4.16 5.91 47.11
C TYR A 596 3.18 4.83 47.60
N PHE A 597 3.11 4.56 48.90
CA PHE A 597 2.17 3.55 49.42
C PHE A 597 0.70 3.94 49.23
N GLN A 598 0.36 5.22 49.33
CA GLN A 598 -0.98 5.71 49.03
C GLN A 598 -1.33 5.51 47.54
N ALA A 599 -0.40 5.83 46.64
CA ALA A 599 -0.55 5.59 45.20
C ALA A 599 -0.68 4.09 44.90
N LEU A 600 0.14 3.25 45.52
CA LEU A 600 0.07 1.78 45.39
C LEU A 600 -1.28 1.23 45.88
N GLN A 601 -1.79 1.71 47.01
CA GLN A 601 -3.10 1.27 47.52
C GLN A 601 -4.25 1.71 46.59
N LYS A 602 -4.15 2.91 45.99
CA LYS A 602 -5.10 3.39 44.98
C LYS A 602 -5.06 2.52 43.73
N LEU A 603 -3.88 2.11 43.28
CA LEU A 603 -3.69 1.18 42.17
C LEU A 603 -4.26 -0.21 42.48
N GLN A 604 -3.99 -0.76 43.67
CA GLN A 604 -4.52 -2.07 44.10
C GLN A 604 -6.05 -2.10 44.24
N LYS A 605 -6.70 -0.95 44.50
CA LYS A 605 -8.16 -0.81 44.51
C LYS A 605 -8.78 -0.71 43.11
N CYS A 606 -7.98 -0.45 42.07
CA CYS A 606 -8.47 -0.48 40.70
C CYS A 606 -8.76 -1.92 40.29
N ARG A 607 -9.76 -2.11 39.42
CA ARG A 607 -9.95 -3.40 38.74
C ARG A 607 -8.71 -3.74 37.95
N SER A 608 -8.35 -5.02 37.93
CA SER A 608 -7.25 -5.53 37.12
C SER A 608 -7.51 -5.27 35.64
N LEU A 609 -6.45 -5.11 34.86
CA LEU A 609 -6.57 -4.92 33.41
C LEU A 609 -7.19 -6.16 32.76
N GLU A 610 -6.89 -7.34 33.27
CA GLU A 610 -7.39 -8.62 32.79
C GLU A 610 -8.93 -8.68 32.90
N GLU A 611 -9.48 -8.26 34.04
CA GLU A 611 -10.92 -8.15 34.25
C GLU A 611 -11.57 -7.12 33.30
N ILE A 612 -10.99 -5.93 33.20
CA ILE A 612 -11.51 -4.88 32.30
C ILE A 612 -11.44 -5.36 30.85
N SER A 613 -10.37 -6.06 30.46
CA SER A 613 -10.18 -6.61 29.12
C SER A 613 -11.17 -7.74 28.81
N ALA A 614 -11.48 -8.60 29.78
CA ALA A 614 -12.48 -9.66 29.64
C ALA A 614 -13.89 -9.07 29.41
N ASP A 615 -14.28 -8.07 30.21
CA ASP A 615 -15.55 -7.36 30.02
C ASP A 615 -15.60 -6.65 28.68
N ARG A 616 -14.50 -5.97 28.30
CA ARG A 616 -14.37 -5.27 27.02
C ARG A 616 -14.52 -6.23 25.85
N LEU A 617 -13.94 -7.43 25.91
CA LEU A 617 -14.11 -8.45 24.88
C LEU A 617 -15.60 -8.83 24.74
N GLY A 618 -16.30 -9.03 25.86
CA GLY A 618 -17.73 -9.33 25.88
C GLY A 618 -18.59 -8.20 25.31
N ILE A 619 -18.28 -6.94 25.64
CA ILE A 619 -18.97 -5.76 25.09
C ILE A 619 -18.69 -5.61 23.60
N VAL A 620 -17.44 -5.74 23.15
CA VAL A 620 -17.07 -5.65 21.73
C VAL A 620 -17.80 -6.71 20.89
N GLN A 621 -17.93 -7.94 21.39
CA GLN A 621 -18.70 -9.00 20.72
C GLN A 621 -20.18 -8.66 20.60
N LYS A 622 -20.79 -8.09 21.66
CA LYS A 622 -22.18 -7.61 21.64
C LYS A 622 -22.36 -6.44 20.68
N ILE A 623 -21.43 -5.48 20.67
CA ILE A 623 -21.40 -4.35 19.74
C ILE A 623 -21.34 -4.87 18.31
N ALA A 624 -20.44 -5.80 17.99
CA ALA A 624 -20.31 -6.35 16.65
C ALA A 624 -21.59 -7.07 16.20
N SER A 625 -22.16 -7.91 17.06
CA SER A 625 -23.40 -8.65 16.79
C SER A 625 -24.58 -7.70 16.56
N ASN A 626 -24.70 -6.67 17.39
CA ASN A 626 -25.74 -5.67 17.24
C ASN A 626 -25.50 -4.73 16.05
N SER A 627 -24.25 -4.43 15.72
CA SER A 627 -23.88 -3.62 14.54
C SER A 627 -24.30 -4.31 13.25
N ASP A 628 -24.07 -5.62 13.15
CA ASP A 628 -24.56 -6.45 12.03
C ASP A 628 -26.10 -6.44 11.94
N ALA A 629 -26.79 -6.58 13.07
CA ALA A 629 -28.26 -6.50 13.11
C ALA A 629 -28.78 -5.11 12.68
N LEU A 630 -28.20 -4.05 13.24
CA LEU A 630 -28.52 -2.66 12.93
C LEU A 630 -28.27 -2.34 11.45
N TRP A 631 -27.14 -2.81 10.91
CA TRP A 631 -26.82 -2.69 9.49
C TRP A 631 -27.87 -3.35 8.60
N LYS A 632 -28.25 -4.60 8.92
CA LYS A 632 -29.27 -5.33 8.18
C LYS A 632 -30.63 -4.64 8.23
N CYS A 633 -31.03 -4.13 9.39
CA CYS A 633 -32.28 -3.38 9.55
C CYS A 633 -32.25 -2.08 8.73
N TRP A 634 -31.14 -1.33 8.76
CA TRP A 634 -30.97 -0.13 7.94
C TRP A 634 -31.07 -0.40 6.45
N LEU A 635 -30.48 -1.51 5.97
CA LEU A 635 -30.61 -1.95 4.59
C LEU A 635 -32.06 -2.32 4.24
N ARG A 636 -32.80 -2.97 5.15
CA ARG A 636 -34.23 -3.30 4.98
C ARG A 636 -35.10 -2.05 4.86
N LEU A 637 -34.77 -0.99 5.59
CA LEU A 637 -35.51 0.28 5.57
C LEU A 637 -35.25 1.16 4.34
N GLN A 638 -34.22 0.91 3.53
CA GLN A 638 -33.89 1.73 2.35
C GLN A 638 -35.08 2.06 1.43
N PRO A 639 -35.98 1.12 1.05
CA PRO A 639 -37.10 1.41 0.16
C PRO A 639 -38.12 2.40 0.74
N LYS A 640 -38.23 2.49 2.07
CA LYS A 640 -39.08 3.48 2.75
C LYS A 640 -38.45 4.87 2.74
N LYS A 641 -37.12 4.96 2.71
CA LYS A 641 -36.38 6.22 2.57
C LYS A 641 -36.53 6.84 1.18
N LEU A 642 -36.94 6.06 0.17
CA LEU A 642 -37.18 6.55 -1.18
C LEU A 642 -38.52 7.30 -1.26
N SER A 643 -38.47 8.60 -1.52
CA SER A 643 -39.66 9.39 -1.82
C SER A 643 -40.30 8.95 -3.14
N ALA A 644 -41.54 9.37 -3.40
CA ALA A 644 -42.20 9.12 -4.68
C ALA A 644 -41.39 9.71 -5.87
N SER A 645 -40.70 10.84 -5.65
CA SER A 645 -39.80 11.44 -6.64
C SER A 645 -38.59 10.55 -6.91
N ASP A 646 -37.96 10.02 -5.87
CA ASP A 646 -36.78 9.14 -5.97
C ASP A 646 -37.12 7.86 -6.74
N ARG A 647 -38.28 7.25 -6.43
CA ARG A 647 -38.77 6.06 -7.14
C ARG A 647 -39.02 6.34 -8.62
N SER A 648 -39.55 7.52 -8.96
CA SER A 648 -39.74 7.95 -10.35
C SER A 648 -38.40 8.15 -11.07
N MET A 649 -37.42 8.77 -10.40
CA MET A 649 -36.08 9.00 -10.92
C MET A 649 -35.34 7.67 -11.16
N LEU A 650 -35.33 6.75 -10.20
CA LEU A 650 -34.69 5.44 -10.33
C LEU A 650 -35.35 4.58 -11.42
N ASN A 651 -36.68 4.65 -11.59
CA ASN A 651 -37.36 4.00 -12.70
C ASN A 651 -36.91 4.54 -14.07
N LYS A 652 -36.78 5.86 -14.20
CA LYS A 652 -36.27 6.52 -15.42
C LYS A 652 -34.82 6.12 -15.67
N TYR A 653 -33.98 6.12 -14.63
CA TYR A 653 -32.59 5.71 -14.72
C TYR A 653 -32.47 4.24 -15.15
N ASN A 654 -33.24 3.33 -14.53
CA ASN A 654 -33.23 1.91 -14.86
C ASN A 654 -33.69 1.66 -16.31
N SER A 655 -34.69 2.39 -16.79
CA SER A 655 -35.14 2.30 -18.19
C SER A 655 -34.04 2.71 -19.17
N VAL A 656 -33.33 3.80 -18.88
CA VAL A 656 -32.20 4.26 -19.70
C VAL A 656 -31.03 3.30 -19.60
N LEU A 657 -30.74 2.76 -18.42
CA LEU A 657 -29.70 1.76 -18.21
C LEU A 657 -29.98 0.48 -19.03
N LYS A 658 -31.22 -0.01 -19.05
CA LYS A 658 -31.61 -1.14 -19.90
C LYS A 658 -31.41 -0.85 -21.38
N MET A 659 -31.77 0.34 -21.84
CA MET A 659 -31.49 0.76 -23.23
C MET A 659 -29.98 0.75 -23.52
N VAL A 660 -29.15 1.23 -22.58
CA VAL A 660 -27.67 1.18 -22.67
C VAL A 660 -27.15 -0.26 -22.73
N ILE A 661 -27.73 -1.17 -21.94
CA ILE A 661 -27.35 -2.59 -21.94
C ILE A 661 -27.74 -3.28 -23.24
N GLU A 662 -28.99 -3.08 -23.71
CA GLU A 662 -29.55 -3.69 -24.91
C GLU A 662 -28.85 -3.24 -26.19
N ALA A 663 -28.44 -1.97 -26.24
CA ALA A 663 -27.62 -1.47 -27.34
C ALA A 663 -26.22 -2.09 -27.36
N GLY A 664 -25.70 -2.49 -26.20
CA GLY A 664 -24.33 -2.97 -26.07
C GLY A 664 -23.28 -1.91 -26.41
N PRO A 665 -21.98 -2.29 -26.50
CA PRO A 665 -20.89 -1.37 -26.80
C PRO A 665 -20.93 -0.76 -28.21
N GLU A 666 -21.63 -1.41 -29.14
CA GLU A 666 -21.67 -1.06 -30.58
C GLU A 666 -23.04 -0.54 -31.05
N GLY A 667 -24.04 -0.47 -30.17
CA GLY A 667 -25.36 0.03 -30.54
C GLY A 667 -25.37 1.55 -30.69
N ASN A 668 -25.90 2.03 -31.81
CA ASN A 668 -26.17 3.45 -32.08
C ASN A 668 -27.33 3.95 -31.18
N LEU A 669 -27.06 4.10 -29.89
CA LEU A 669 -27.92 4.90 -29.02
C LEU A 669 -27.72 6.36 -29.35
N SER A 670 -28.82 7.12 -29.40
CA SER A 670 -28.73 8.55 -29.65
C SER A 670 -27.93 9.24 -28.54
N LYS A 671 -27.18 10.29 -28.90
CA LYS A 671 -26.47 11.16 -27.94
C LYS A 671 -27.39 11.67 -26.83
N ALA A 672 -28.70 11.78 -27.11
CA ALA A 672 -29.73 12.13 -26.14
C ALA A 672 -29.94 11.06 -25.06
N VAL A 673 -29.86 9.76 -25.38
CA VAL A 673 -30.01 8.68 -24.38
C VAL A 673 -28.80 8.64 -23.46
N TYR A 674 -27.58 8.73 -23.99
CA TYR A 674 -26.38 8.85 -23.15
C TYR A 674 -26.38 10.15 -22.33
N GLY A 675 -26.80 11.28 -22.91
CA GLY A 675 -26.97 12.53 -22.17
C GLY A 675 -27.96 12.39 -21.00
N LYS A 676 -29.05 11.63 -21.20
CA LYS A 676 -30.03 11.34 -20.15
C LYS A 676 -29.52 10.34 -19.11
N TYR A 677 -28.71 9.36 -19.52
CA TYR A 677 -28.03 8.45 -18.60
C TYR A 677 -27.12 9.23 -17.65
N TYR A 678 -26.27 10.10 -18.19
CA TYR A 678 -25.36 10.92 -17.39
C TYR A 678 -26.05 11.99 -16.56
N SER A 679 -27.22 12.51 -16.97
CA SER A 679 -27.96 13.47 -16.14
C SER A 679 -28.71 12.80 -14.98
N LEU A 680 -29.08 11.52 -15.12
CA LEU A 680 -29.75 10.75 -14.08
C LEU A 680 -28.78 10.05 -13.13
N PHE A 681 -27.58 9.69 -13.59
CA PHE A 681 -26.57 9.01 -12.78
C PHE A 681 -26.21 9.76 -11.48
N PRO A 682 -25.99 11.09 -11.47
CA PRO A 682 -25.79 11.86 -10.24
C PRO A 682 -26.89 11.64 -9.20
N GLN A 683 -28.14 11.72 -9.64
CA GLN A 683 -29.30 11.54 -8.77
C GLN A 683 -29.39 10.10 -8.23
N ALA A 684 -29.09 9.10 -9.06
CA ALA A 684 -29.03 7.71 -8.64
C ALA A 684 -27.89 7.44 -7.63
N SER A 685 -26.73 8.07 -7.82
CA SER A 685 -25.56 7.89 -6.93
C SER A 685 -25.76 8.46 -5.52
N HIS A 686 -26.68 9.42 -5.34
CA HIS A 686 -27.07 9.89 -4.01
C HIS A 686 -27.88 8.86 -3.21
N LEU A 687 -28.61 7.99 -3.90
CA LEU A 687 -29.42 6.92 -3.28
C LEU A 687 -28.64 5.62 -3.13
N LEU A 688 -27.63 5.42 -3.98
CA LEU A 688 -26.78 4.24 -4.04
C LEU A 688 -25.32 4.68 -3.87
N PRO A 689 -24.81 4.75 -2.62
CA PRO A 689 -23.62 5.54 -2.31
C PRO A 689 -22.30 4.90 -2.77
N CYS A 690 -22.21 3.58 -2.90
CA CYS A 690 -20.93 2.90 -3.14
C CYS A 690 -20.86 2.29 -4.55
N TRP A 691 -19.82 2.69 -5.30
CA TRP A 691 -19.58 2.25 -6.67
C TRP A 691 -18.21 1.61 -6.78
N ALA A 692 -18.06 0.57 -7.60
CA ALA A 692 -16.78 -0.10 -7.84
C ALA A 692 -16.37 -0.10 -9.31
N VAL A 693 -15.10 0.16 -9.60
CA VAL A 693 -14.51 0.08 -10.95
C VAL A 693 -13.12 -0.52 -10.94
N THR A 694 -12.69 -1.05 -12.08
CA THR A 694 -11.25 -1.22 -12.34
C THR A 694 -10.68 0.10 -12.84
N SER A 695 -9.45 0.47 -12.44
CA SER A 695 -8.88 1.80 -12.71
C SER A 695 -8.95 2.23 -14.19
N LEU A 696 -8.76 1.27 -15.11
CA LEU A 696 -8.77 1.51 -16.56
C LEU A 696 -10.18 1.44 -17.20
N SER A 697 -11.24 1.29 -16.42
CA SER A 697 -12.61 1.07 -16.94
C SER A 697 -13.61 2.17 -16.55
N ALA A 698 -13.12 3.32 -16.07
CA ALA A 698 -13.95 4.43 -15.64
C ALA A 698 -14.59 5.21 -16.80
N LYS A 699 -13.89 5.37 -17.94
CA LYS A 699 -14.38 6.19 -19.06
C LYS A 699 -15.71 5.67 -19.60
N GLY A 700 -16.64 6.60 -19.80
CA GLY A 700 -17.94 6.33 -20.40
C GLY A 700 -18.88 5.56 -19.48
N LYS A 701 -18.49 5.38 -18.21
CA LYS A 701 -19.22 4.60 -17.21
C LYS A 701 -19.52 5.43 -15.96
N LEU A 702 -18.62 6.34 -15.60
CA LEU A 702 -18.78 7.33 -14.53
C LEU A 702 -18.76 8.76 -15.09
N PRO A 703 -19.54 9.70 -14.51
CA PRO A 703 -19.43 11.12 -14.82
C PRO A 703 -17.98 11.60 -14.64
N PHE A 704 -17.51 12.43 -15.56
CA PHE A 704 -16.18 13.04 -15.49
C PHE A 704 -16.29 14.46 -14.96
N GLU A 705 -16.69 14.57 -13.70
CA GLU A 705 -16.98 15.82 -12.98
C GLU A 705 -16.08 15.96 -11.75
N PRO A 706 -15.61 17.18 -11.42
CA PRO A 706 -14.70 17.39 -10.29
C PRO A 706 -15.42 17.13 -8.97
N GLY A 707 -14.79 16.36 -8.07
CA GLY A 707 -15.30 16.17 -6.70
C GLY A 707 -16.69 15.52 -6.62
N PHE A 708 -17.06 14.75 -7.64
CA PHE A 708 -18.33 14.04 -7.73
C PHE A 708 -18.53 13.05 -6.58
N PHE A 709 -17.50 12.28 -6.24
CA PHE A 709 -17.45 11.40 -5.07
C PHE A 709 -16.86 12.14 -3.87
N ASP A 710 -17.37 11.83 -2.68
CA ASP A 710 -16.82 12.38 -1.45
C ASP A 710 -15.53 11.65 -1.05
N LEU A 711 -15.39 10.38 -1.47
CA LEU A 711 -14.21 9.54 -1.21
C LEU A 711 -13.89 8.62 -2.40
N VAL A 712 -12.62 8.50 -2.77
CA VAL A 712 -12.11 7.40 -3.61
C VAL A 712 -11.19 6.50 -2.80
N ILE A 713 -11.38 5.18 -2.91
CA ILE A 713 -10.55 4.16 -2.26
C ILE A 713 -9.80 3.40 -3.34
N PHE A 714 -8.47 3.43 -3.32
CA PHE A 714 -7.62 2.62 -4.18
C PHE A 714 -7.08 1.42 -3.40
N ASP A 715 -7.45 0.20 -3.80
CA ASP A 715 -6.91 -1.04 -3.24
C ASP A 715 -5.86 -1.65 -4.19
N GLU A 716 -4.85 -2.31 -3.59
CA GLU A 716 -3.64 -2.77 -4.28
C GLU A 716 -2.88 -1.62 -4.96
N ALA A 717 -2.83 -0.44 -4.32
CA ALA A 717 -2.28 0.78 -4.89
C ALA A 717 -0.78 0.71 -5.23
N SER A 718 -0.02 -0.21 -4.62
CA SER A 718 1.38 -0.44 -5.01
C SER A 718 1.53 -0.96 -6.44
N GLN A 719 0.45 -1.46 -7.06
CA GLN A 719 0.44 -1.93 -8.44
C GLN A 719 -0.20 -0.95 -9.43
N CYS A 720 -0.92 0.04 -8.92
CA CYS A 720 -1.53 1.08 -9.73
C CYS A 720 -0.46 2.04 -10.25
N ASP A 721 -0.46 2.31 -11.56
CA ASP A 721 0.25 3.46 -12.11
C ASP A 721 -0.46 4.76 -11.71
N ILE A 722 0.31 5.84 -11.69
CA ILE A 722 -0.20 7.17 -11.35
C ILE A 722 -1.15 7.67 -12.45
N ALA A 723 -0.81 7.47 -13.73
CA ALA A 723 -1.59 7.94 -14.88
C ALA A 723 -3.07 7.54 -14.81
N SER A 724 -3.37 6.25 -14.54
CA SER A 724 -4.74 5.75 -14.42
C SER A 724 -5.49 6.23 -13.17
N ALA A 725 -4.77 6.75 -12.17
CA ALA A 725 -5.37 7.29 -10.95
C ALA A 725 -5.81 8.75 -11.10
N LEU A 726 -5.14 9.55 -11.94
CA LEU A 726 -5.43 10.98 -12.14
C LEU A 726 -6.94 11.26 -12.38
N PRO A 727 -7.61 10.61 -13.36
CA PRO A 727 -9.03 10.87 -13.59
C PRO A 727 -9.94 10.45 -12.44
N LEU A 728 -9.52 9.50 -11.60
CA LEU A 728 -10.28 9.05 -10.44
C LEU A 728 -10.11 10.00 -9.26
N LEU A 729 -8.89 10.50 -9.03
CA LEU A 729 -8.60 11.54 -8.04
C LEU A 729 -9.32 12.85 -8.38
N TYR A 730 -9.42 13.21 -9.67
CA TYR A 730 -10.22 14.36 -10.13
C TYR A 730 -11.69 14.24 -9.73
N ARG A 731 -12.26 13.03 -9.80
CA ARG A 731 -13.66 12.77 -9.47
C ARG A 731 -13.95 12.77 -7.98
N ALA A 732 -12.95 12.83 -7.11
CA ALA A 732 -13.14 12.68 -5.66
C ALA A 732 -12.67 13.91 -4.89
N LYS A 733 -13.22 14.12 -3.69
CA LYS A 733 -12.78 15.19 -2.77
C LYS A 733 -11.66 14.74 -1.83
N ALA A 734 -11.65 13.45 -1.47
CA ALA A 734 -10.66 12.82 -0.62
C ALA A 734 -10.28 11.44 -1.17
N ALA A 735 -9.10 10.95 -0.81
CA ALA A 735 -8.55 9.68 -1.28
C ALA A 735 -8.02 8.80 -0.15
N VAL A 736 -8.24 7.50 -0.28
CA VAL A 736 -7.68 6.47 0.60
C VAL A 736 -6.84 5.53 -0.25
N ILE A 737 -5.56 5.40 0.10
CA ILE A 737 -4.59 4.63 -0.66
C ILE A 737 -4.21 3.41 0.15
N ILE A 738 -4.58 2.23 -0.33
CA ILE A 738 -4.42 0.95 0.37
C ILE A 738 -3.48 0.06 -0.44
N GLY A 739 -2.39 -0.40 0.17
CA GLY A 739 -1.40 -1.18 -0.55
C GLY A 739 -0.34 -1.82 0.35
N ASP A 740 0.64 -2.45 -0.28
CA ASP A 740 1.83 -2.95 0.39
C ASP A 740 3.05 -2.76 -0.53
N PRO A 741 3.99 -1.86 -0.19
CA PRO A 741 5.16 -1.57 -1.00
C PRO A 741 6.17 -2.72 -1.01
N LYS A 742 6.07 -3.69 -0.08
CA LYS A 742 6.92 -4.89 -0.02
C LYS A 742 6.36 -6.07 -0.83
N GLN A 743 5.24 -5.87 -1.53
CA GLN A 743 4.65 -6.82 -2.48
C GLN A 743 4.88 -6.37 -3.94
N LEU A 744 4.13 -6.95 -4.89
CA LEU A 744 4.22 -6.58 -6.30
C LEU A 744 4.05 -5.06 -6.46
N SER A 745 4.95 -4.45 -7.22
CA SER A 745 4.88 -3.06 -7.60
C SER A 745 4.18 -2.90 -8.95
N HIS A 746 3.91 -1.66 -9.32
CA HIS A 746 3.63 -1.31 -10.70
C HIS A 746 4.79 -1.79 -11.58
N ILE A 747 4.45 -2.42 -12.72
CA ILE A 747 5.42 -2.81 -13.74
C ILE A 747 5.15 -1.92 -14.94
N SER A 748 6.11 -1.06 -15.24
CA SER A 748 6.15 -0.27 -16.46
C SER A 748 7.00 -1.01 -17.50
N SER A 749 6.61 -0.95 -18.77
CA SER A 749 7.51 -1.37 -19.86
C SER A 749 8.49 -0.27 -20.25
N LEU A 750 8.21 0.98 -19.84
CA LEU A 750 9.06 2.14 -20.05
C LEU A 750 10.32 2.01 -19.20
N GLN A 751 11.48 2.16 -19.83
CA GLN A 751 12.75 2.13 -19.11
C GLN A 751 12.94 3.41 -18.29
N ARG A 752 13.61 3.25 -17.14
CA ARG A 752 13.88 4.31 -16.18
C ARG A 752 14.61 5.53 -16.75
N GLY A 753 15.54 5.33 -17.69
CA GLY A 753 16.22 6.44 -18.37
C GLY A 753 15.30 7.23 -19.30
N GLN A 754 14.41 6.55 -20.04
CA GLN A 754 13.43 7.20 -20.91
C GLN A 754 12.43 8.03 -20.12
N ASP A 755 12.01 7.50 -18.97
CA ASP A 755 11.08 8.17 -18.09
C ASP A 755 11.64 9.50 -17.57
N GLN A 756 12.92 9.50 -17.19
CA GLN A 756 13.63 10.70 -16.79
C GLN A 756 13.73 11.72 -17.93
N GLN A 757 14.08 11.28 -19.15
CA GLN A 757 14.13 12.16 -20.32
C GLN A 757 12.75 12.78 -20.62
N LEU A 758 11.66 12.03 -20.44
CA LEU A 758 10.31 12.56 -20.59
C LEU A 758 9.97 13.57 -19.49
N LEU A 759 10.37 13.35 -18.24
CA LEU A 759 10.22 14.36 -17.18
C LEU A 759 10.98 15.66 -17.51
N GLU A 760 12.22 15.55 -18.00
CA GLU A 760 13.04 16.68 -18.43
C GLU A 760 12.37 17.44 -19.57
N LYS A 761 11.89 16.73 -20.60
CA LYS A 761 11.18 17.29 -21.76
C LYS A 761 9.95 18.11 -21.38
N TYR A 762 9.23 17.71 -20.33
CA TYR A 762 8.02 18.40 -19.88
C TYR A 762 8.26 19.38 -18.72
N GLY A 763 9.51 19.60 -18.30
CA GLY A 763 9.86 20.55 -17.24
C GLY A 763 9.43 20.10 -15.83
N LEU A 764 9.34 18.79 -15.59
CA LEU A 764 8.76 18.21 -14.37
C LEU A 764 9.80 17.69 -13.36
N VAL A 765 11.10 17.77 -13.68
CA VAL A 765 12.17 17.17 -12.86
C VAL A 765 12.32 17.82 -11.50
N ASP A 766 12.22 19.16 -11.45
CA ASP A 766 12.49 19.90 -10.22
C ASP A 766 11.28 19.87 -9.27
N ASP A 767 10.07 20.11 -9.81
CA ASP A 767 8.86 20.25 -9.01
C ASP A 767 8.08 18.93 -8.81
N TYR A 768 8.20 17.98 -9.74
CA TYR A 768 7.41 16.73 -9.76
C TYR A 768 8.24 15.43 -9.92
N PRO A 769 9.45 15.28 -9.33
CA PRO A 769 10.30 14.10 -9.53
C PRO A 769 9.64 12.79 -9.05
N HIS A 770 8.76 12.86 -8.05
CA HIS A 770 8.04 11.70 -7.52
C HIS A 770 6.88 11.25 -8.41
N TRP A 771 6.52 12.00 -9.45
CA TRP A 771 5.45 11.65 -10.40
C TRP A 771 5.97 10.82 -11.59
N ALA A 772 7.20 10.30 -11.50
CA ALA A 772 7.79 9.45 -12.50
C ALA A 772 7.00 8.14 -12.73
N TYR A 773 6.61 7.86 -13.99
CA TYR A 773 5.75 6.75 -14.39
C TYR A 773 6.38 5.36 -14.17
N SER A 774 7.69 5.24 -14.37
CA SER A 774 8.43 3.96 -14.30
C SER A 774 8.98 3.64 -12.90
N TYR A 775 9.11 4.66 -12.04
CA TYR A 775 9.73 4.51 -10.71
C TYR A 775 8.71 4.29 -9.61
N ASN A 776 7.61 5.03 -9.62
CA ASN A 776 6.70 5.12 -8.48
C ASN A 776 5.33 4.53 -8.82
N SER A 777 4.81 3.73 -7.91
CA SER A 777 3.39 3.40 -7.90
C SER A 777 2.57 4.56 -7.34
N LEU A 778 1.24 4.47 -7.49
CA LEU A 778 0.31 5.37 -6.80
C LEU A 778 0.53 5.38 -5.28
N PHE A 779 0.87 4.22 -4.70
CA PHE A 779 1.19 4.10 -3.28
C PHE A 779 2.44 4.90 -2.91
N ASP A 780 3.52 4.77 -3.70
CA ASP A 780 4.78 5.45 -3.41
C ASP A 780 4.63 6.97 -3.51
N LEU A 781 3.88 7.45 -4.52
CA LEU A 781 3.55 8.86 -4.69
C LEU A 781 2.78 9.39 -3.48
N ALA A 782 1.70 8.71 -3.08
CA ALA A 782 0.89 9.14 -1.95
C ALA A 782 1.69 9.14 -0.64
N ALA A 783 2.51 8.11 -0.41
CA ALA A 783 3.34 7.98 0.78
C ALA A 783 4.36 9.13 0.91
N GLY A 784 4.84 9.66 -0.21
CA GLY A 784 5.70 10.86 -0.21
C GLY A 784 4.96 12.17 0.09
N MET A 785 3.63 12.20 0.08
CA MET A 785 2.82 13.42 0.24
C MET A 785 2.28 13.65 1.65
N VAL A 786 2.39 12.66 2.55
CA VAL A 786 1.77 12.74 3.89
C VAL A 786 2.80 12.72 5.01
N SER A 787 2.47 13.36 6.13
CA SER A 787 3.18 13.15 7.39
C SER A 787 3.01 11.71 7.88
N TYR A 788 3.95 11.25 8.70
CA TYR A 788 3.94 9.90 9.27
C TYR A 788 2.61 9.56 9.97
N ASP A 789 1.96 10.54 10.60
CA ASP A 789 0.69 10.38 11.33
C ASP A 789 -0.51 9.96 10.44
N ASN A 790 -0.45 10.20 9.13
CA ASN A 790 -1.51 9.83 8.19
C ASN A 790 -1.26 8.48 7.49
N VAL A 791 -0.19 7.77 7.90
CA VAL A 791 0.13 6.42 7.42
C VAL A 791 -0.24 5.40 8.51
N VAL A 792 -1.38 4.75 8.33
CA VAL A 792 -1.86 3.72 9.24
C VAL A 792 -1.30 2.36 8.83
N SER A 793 -0.44 1.79 9.66
CA SER A 793 0.17 0.48 9.43
C SER A 793 -0.62 -0.62 10.13
N LEU A 794 -1.13 -1.59 9.37
CA LEU A 794 -1.81 -2.77 9.91
C LEU A 794 -0.78 -3.83 10.27
N LEU A 795 -0.59 -4.07 11.57
CA LEU A 795 0.52 -4.87 12.10
C LEU A 795 0.11 -6.31 12.49
N ASP A 796 -1.17 -6.57 12.75
CA ASP A 796 -1.64 -7.89 13.19
C ASP A 796 -1.89 -8.82 12.00
N HIS A 797 -1.17 -9.94 11.93
CA HIS A 797 -1.30 -10.94 10.88
C HIS A 797 -2.18 -12.13 11.31
N HIS A 798 -3.30 -12.32 10.61
CA HIS A 798 -4.32 -13.32 10.99
C HIS A 798 -4.41 -14.53 10.04
N ARG A 799 -3.55 -14.60 9.02
CA ARG A 799 -3.70 -15.56 7.91
C ARG A 799 -2.83 -16.79 8.01
N SER A 800 -1.55 -16.62 8.30
CA SER A 800 -0.52 -17.64 8.07
C SER A 800 0.08 -18.11 9.39
N HIS A 801 0.43 -19.38 9.43
CA HIS A 801 1.21 -19.98 10.50
C HIS A 801 2.46 -19.13 10.83
N ALA A 802 2.82 -19.00 12.11
CA ALA A 802 3.96 -18.18 12.55
C ALA A 802 5.24 -18.52 11.79
N ASP A 803 5.61 -19.80 11.69
CA ASP A 803 6.78 -20.25 10.93
C ASP A 803 6.86 -19.69 9.49
N VAL A 804 5.72 -19.48 8.82
CA VAL A 804 5.66 -18.92 7.47
C VAL A 804 5.90 -17.41 7.50
N ILE A 805 5.09 -16.68 8.29
CA ILE A 805 5.08 -15.23 8.25
C ILE A 805 6.28 -14.62 8.99
N GLU A 806 6.84 -15.27 10.01
CA GLU A 806 7.92 -14.72 10.84
C GLU A 806 9.20 -14.45 10.03
N PHE A 807 9.49 -15.30 9.03
CA PHE A 807 10.56 -15.01 8.10
C PHE A 807 10.31 -13.71 7.33
N SER A 808 9.12 -13.59 6.75
CA SER A 808 8.72 -12.40 5.99
C SER A 808 8.72 -11.15 6.88
N ASN A 809 8.22 -11.28 8.11
CA ASN A 809 8.24 -10.24 9.14
C ASN A 809 9.67 -9.72 9.39
N SER A 810 10.61 -10.62 9.67
CA SER A 810 12.01 -10.25 9.94
C SER A 810 12.74 -9.65 8.74
N GLN A 811 12.50 -10.17 7.53
CA GLN A 811 13.26 -9.77 6.34
C GLN A 811 12.69 -8.55 5.62
N PHE A 812 11.36 -8.41 5.56
CA PHE A 812 10.69 -7.39 4.74
C PHE A 812 9.99 -6.30 5.56
N TYR A 813 9.65 -6.58 6.82
CA TYR A 813 8.84 -5.69 7.67
C TYR A 813 9.51 -5.37 9.02
N GLU A 814 10.83 -5.56 9.12
CA GLU A 814 11.65 -5.16 10.28
C GLU A 814 11.20 -5.74 11.63
N GLY A 815 10.50 -6.88 11.62
CA GLY A 815 10.01 -7.53 12.84
C GLY A 815 8.82 -6.84 13.50
N ARG A 816 8.19 -5.85 12.85
CA ARG A 816 7.09 -5.05 13.42
C ARG A 816 5.73 -5.77 13.43
N LEU A 817 5.57 -6.87 12.67
CA LEU A 817 4.30 -7.60 12.60
C LEU A 817 4.06 -8.47 13.83
N ARG A 818 2.79 -8.56 14.23
CA ARG A 818 2.32 -9.39 15.34
C ARG A 818 1.50 -10.55 14.79
N VAL A 819 1.90 -11.79 15.09
CA VAL A 819 1.18 -12.97 14.60
C VAL A 819 -0.05 -13.20 15.48
N ALA A 820 -1.22 -12.88 14.96
CA ALA A 820 -2.54 -13.00 15.59
C ALA A 820 -3.42 -14.06 14.90
N THR A 821 -2.78 -15.01 14.21
CA THR A 821 -3.45 -16.06 13.44
C THR A 821 -4.09 -17.07 14.38
N ARG A 822 -5.37 -17.37 14.18
CA ARG A 822 -6.08 -18.45 14.88
C ARG A 822 -5.76 -19.77 14.20
N TYR A 823 -5.09 -20.66 14.90
CA TYR A 823 -4.55 -21.88 14.29
C TYR A 823 -5.62 -22.93 14.00
N ASP A 824 -6.76 -22.91 14.71
CA ASP A 824 -7.89 -23.80 14.46
C ASP A 824 -8.49 -23.63 13.05
N ASN A 825 -8.30 -22.44 12.46
CA ASN A 825 -8.75 -22.12 11.10
C ASN A 825 -7.76 -22.61 10.02
N LEU A 826 -6.60 -23.15 10.40
CA LEU A 826 -5.57 -23.64 9.49
C LEU A 826 -5.74 -25.14 9.23
N ARG A 827 -5.90 -25.52 7.95
CA ARG A 827 -5.95 -26.92 7.53
C ARG A 827 -4.54 -27.54 7.51
N ARG A 828 -3.97 -27.84 8.67
CA ARG A 828 -2.63 -28.43 8.81
C ARG A 828 -2.65 -29.94 8.56
N LEU A 829 -1.56 -30.48 8.00
CA LEU A 829 -1.34 -31.94 7.90
C LEU A 829 -1.15 -32.58 9.28
N SER A 830 -0.47 -31.88 10.18
CA SER A 830 -0.19 -32.30 11.54
C SER A 830 0.07 -31.07 12.41
N GLN A 831 -0.39 -31.09 13.66
CA GLN A 831 -0.10 -30.04 14.65
C GLN A 831 1.39 -30.03 15.06
N LYS A 832 2.09 -31.16 14.92
CA LYS A 832 3.49 -31.32 15.34
C LYS A 832 4.51 -30.97 14.25
N GLU A 833 4.07 -30.87 13.00
CA GLU A 833 4.95 -30.51 11.88
C GLU A 833 5.15 -28.99 11.81
N PRO A 834 6.37 -28.52 11.45
CA PRO A 834 6.62 -27.10 11.26
C PRO A 834 5.79 -26.56 10.08
N GLY A 835 5.45 -25.27 10.17
CA GLY A 835 4.74 -24.55 9.11
C GLY A 835 5.60 -24.30 7.87
N VAL A 836 6.93 -24.48 7.96
CA VAL A 836 7.84 -24.43 6.81
C VAL A 836 8.73 -25.67 6.78
N ARG A 837 8.83 -26.33 5.62
CA ARG A 837 9.73 -27.46 5.40
C ARG A 837 10.49 -27.35 4.09
N TRP A 838 11.69 -27.93 4.05
CA TRP A 838 12.51 -27.98 2.84
C TRP A 838 12.69 -29.41 2.35
N VAL A 839 12.46 -29.65 1.07
CA VAL A 839 12.79 -30.89 0.35
C VAL A 839 14.04 -30.62 -0.46
N ASP A 840 15.19 -31.09 0.04
CA ASP A 840 16.49 -30.84 -0.59
C ASP A 840 16.61 -31.65 -1.89
N VAL A 841 16.67 -30.95 -3.02
CA VAL A 841 16.74 -31.55 -4.36
C VAL A 841 17.87 -30.91 -5.15
N LYS A 842 18.88 -31.72 -5.48
CA LYS A 842 20.01 -31.28 -6.31
C LYS A 842 19.66 -31.54 -7.78
N GLY A 843 19.71 -30.50 -8.60
CA GLY A 843 19.37 -30.57 -10.02
C GLY A 843 20.20 -29.62 -10.86
N ASN A 844 20.01 -29.70 -12.18
CA ASN A 844 20.68 -28.84 -13.14
C ASN A 844 19.68 -27.93 -13.83
N VAL A 845 19.97 -26.63 -13.83
CA VAL A 845 19.15 -25.64 -14.53
C VAL A 845 19.35 -25.74 -16.04
N GLN A 846 18.23 -25.76 -16.76
CA GLN A 846 18.17 -25.73 -18.22
C GLN A 846 17.40 -24.49 -18.67
N ARG A 847 17.76 -23.94 -19.83
CA ARG A 847 17.01 -22.86 -20.48
C ARG A 847 16.32 -23.42 -21.73
N PRO A 848 15.00 -23.66 -21.72
CA PRO A 848 14.27 -24.11 -22.89
C PRO A 848 14.18 -23.03 -23.98
N ASN A 849 13.92 -23.45 -25.22
CA ASN A 849 13.87 -22.58 -26.42
C ASN A 849 12.81 -21.46 -26.34
N ASN A 850 11.78 -21.63 -25.51
CA ASN A 850 10.72 -20.66 -25.24
C ASN A 850 10.50 -20.54 -23.72
N GLY A 851 11.36 -19.82 -22.99
CA GLY A 851 11.11 -19.54 -21.56
C GLY A 851 12.31 -19.08 -20.72
N GLY A 852 12.03 -18.87 -19.42
CA GLY A 852 13.02 -18.63 -18.35
C GLY A 852 13.76 -19.91 -17.92
N ALA A 853 14.21 -20.00 -16.68
CA ALA A 853 14.91 -21.19 -16.17
C ALA A 853 13.94 -22.35 -15.83
N GLU A 854 14.42 -23.59 -15.97
CA GLU A 854 13.72 -24.84 -15.59
C GLU A 854 14.69 -25.82 -14.89
N ASN A 855 14.22 -26.56 -13.89
CA ASN A 855 14.94 -27.63 -13.23
C ASN A 855 14.06 -28.89 -13.16
N LYS A 856 14.37 -29.90 -13.98
CA LYS A 856 13.58 -31.13 -14.12
C LYS A 856 13.57 -32.00 -12.86
N GLN A 857 14.66 -31.99 -12.09
CA GLN A 857 14.72 -32.75 -10.83
C GLN A 857 13.76 -32.16 -9.80
N GLU A 858 13.67 -30.83 -9.72
CA GLU A 858 12.65 -30.16 -8.90
C GLU A 858 11.23 -30.50 -9.37
N VAL A 859 10.97 -30.49 -10.69
CA VAL A 859 9.65 -30.85 -11.25
C VAL A 859 9.22 -32.24 -10.78
N GLN A 860 10.09 -33.24 -10.89
CA GLN A 860 9.75 -34.61 -10.47
C GLN A 860 9.48 -34.69 -8.97
N ALA A 861 10.35 -34.08 -8.15
CA ALA A 861 10.17 -34.09 -6.70
C ALA A 861 8.88 -33.37 -6.26
N ILE A 862 8.46 -32.31 -6.96
CA ILE A 862 7.18 -31.65 -6.71
C ILE A 862 6.01 -32.59 -7.01
N VAL A 863 6.05 -33.32 -8.13
CA VAL A 863 5.01 -34.32 -8.45
C VAL A 863 4.94 -35.42 -7.39
N ASP A 864 6.08 -35.88 -6.89
CA ASP A 864 6.15 -36.89 -5.82
C ASP A 864 5.55 -36.35 -4.51
N VAL A 865 5.86 -35.10 -4.16
CA VAL A 865 5.28 -34.41 -2.98
C VAL A 865 3.76 -34.24 -3.14
N LEU A 866 3.28 -33.80 -4.30
CA LEU A 866 1.84 -33.65 -4.55
C LEU A 866 1.14 -35.00 -4.42
N SER A 867 1.72 -36.05 -5.00
CA SER A 867 1.20 -37.42 -4.92
C SER A 867 1.14 -37.94 -3.48
N ASP A 868 2.17 -37.70 -2.67
CA ASP A 868 2.16 -38.05 -1.24
C ASP A 868 1.02 -37.35 -0.50
N LEU A 869 0.84 -36.05 -0.74
CA LEU A 869 -0.19 -35.25 -0.08
C LEU A 869 -1.61 -35.72 -0.40
N VAL A 870 -1.95 -35.87 -1.68
CA VAL A 870 -3.36 -36.10 -2.08
C VAL A 870 -3.71 -37.58 -2.21
N LEU A 871 -2.77 -38.46 -2.60
CA LEU A 871 -3.05 -39.87 -2.81
C LEU A 871 -2.79 -40.71 -1.55
N LYS A 872 -1.69 -40.45 -0.83
CA LYS A 872 -1.33 -41.22 0.37
C LYS A 872 -1.95 -40.61 1.63
N LYS A 873 -1.72 -39.32 1.87
CA LYS A 873 -2.21 -38.61 3.07
C LYS A 873 -3.64 -38.10 2.94
N LYS A 874 -4.24 -38.16 1.75
CA LYS A 874 -5.63 -37.75 1.46
C LYS A 874 -5.96 -36.34 1.94
N TYR A 875 -5.03 -35.42 1.77
CA TYR A 875 -5.21 -34.03 2.16
C TYR A 875 -6.39 -33.38 1.41
N GLN A 876 -7.20 -32.58 2.11
CA GLN A 876 -8.42 -31.94 1.57
C GLN A 876 -8.36 -30.41 1.61
N GLY A 877 -7.25 -29.82 2.06
CA GLY A 877 -7.04 -28.37 1.97
C GLY A 877 -6.60 -27.95 0.57
N SER A 878 -6.51 -26.64 0.36
CA SER A 878 -6.13 -26.08 -0.94
C SER A 878 -4.61 -26.13 -1.17
N ILE A 879 -4.18 -26.42 -2.40
CA ILE A 879 -2.75 -26.59 -2.75
C ILE A 879 -2.35 -25.66 -3.89
N GLY A 880 -1.20 -25.01 -3.77
CA GLY A 880 -0.60 -24.22 -4.85
C GLY A 880 0.86 -24.55 -5.08
N VAL A 881 1.33 -24.44 -6.32
CA VAL A 881 2.75 -24.48 -6.67
C VAL A 881 3.15 -23.20 -7.36
N VAL A 882 4.20 -22.54 -6.88
CA VAL A 882 4.65 -21.26 -7.40
C VAL A 882 6.15 -21.30 -7.71
N SER A 883 6.51 -20.69 -8.85
CA SER A 883 7.90 -20.52 -9.27
C SER A 883 8.11 -19.12 -9.87
N PRO A 884 9.28 -18.49 -9.68
CA PRO A 884 9.61 -17.23 -10.34
C PRO A 884 9.67 -17.36 -11.87
N PHE A 885 9.92 -18.57 -12.39
CA PHE A 885 10.09 -18.80 -13.83
C PHE A 885 8.87 -19.47 -14.45
N ARG A 886 8.30 -18.83 -15.49
CA ARG A 886 7.15 -19.36 -16.25
C ARG A 886 7.44 -20.71 -16.92
N ALA A 887 8.70 -20.95 -17.32
CA ALA A 887 9.13 -22.23 -17.90
C ALA A 887 8.96 -23.38 -16.89
N GLN A 888 9.46 -23.19 -15.66
CA GLN A 888 9.30 -24.15 -14.57
C GLN A 888 7.83 -24.39 -14.24
N ALA A 889 7.02 -23.33 -14.09
CA ALA A 889 5.59 -23.49 -13.79
C ALA A 889 4.85 -24.30 -14.87
N ASN A 890 5.15 -24.05 -16.15
CA ASN A 890 4.58 -24.83 -17.25
C ASN A 890 5.07 -26.29 -17.23
N ALA A 891 6.34 -26.53 -16.92
CA ALA A 891 6.90 -27.88 -16.83
C ALA A 891 6.22 -28.70 -15.72
N ILE A 892 5.96 -28.09 -14.56
CA ILE A 892 5.24 -28.71 -13.44
C ILE A 892 3.79 -29.01 -13.85
N ARG A 893 3.08 -28.06 -14.44
CA ARG A 893 1.70 -28.25 -14.92
C ARG A 893 1.63 -29.43 -15.89
N ASN A 894 2.50 -29.46 -16.90
CA ASN A 894 2.57 -30.53 -17.88
C ASN A 894 2.94 -31.89 -17.26
N ALA A 895 3.68 -31.92 -16.16
CA ALA A 895 4.01 -33.16 -15.46
C ALA A 895 2.83 -33.70 -14.65
N VAL A 896 2.06 -32.81 -14.00
CA VAL A 896 0.81 -33.17 -13.30
C VAL A 896 -0.24 -33.68 -14.29
N ASP A 897 -0.42 -33.01 -15.42
CA ASP A 897 -1.42 -33.37 -16.43
C ASP A 897 -1.16 -34.74 -17.10
N LYS A 898 0.05 -35.31 -16.96
CA LYS A 898 0.39 -36.65 -17.46
C LYS A 898 -0.08 -37.78 -16.53
N ASP A 899 -0.39 -37.49 -15.28
CA ASP A 899 -0.89 -38.45 -14.31
C ASP A 899 -2.37 -38.17 -14.01
N ASP A 900 -3.25 -38.89 -14.70
CA ASP A 900 -4.71 -38.75 -14.57
C ASP A 900 -5.21 -38.94 -13.13
N SER A 901 -4.54 -39.79 -12.35
CA SER A 901 -4.93 -40.07 -10.97
C SER A 901 -4.61 -38.89 -10.06
N LEU A 902 -3.43 -38.31 -10.24
CA LEU A 902 -2.98 -37.12 -9.53
C LEU A 902 -3.80 -35.89 -9.91
N ALA A 903 -4.02 -35.64 -11.20
CA ALA A 903 -4.77 -34.49 -11.70
C ALA A 903 -6.20 -34.47 -11.14
N LYS A 904 -6.89 -35.62 -11.12
CA LYS A 904 -8.25 -35.75 -10.55
C LYS A 904 -8.27 -35.53 -9.04
N ALA A 905 -7.25 -35.99 -8.31
CA ALA A 905 -7.16 -35.77 -6.88
C ALA A 905 -6.92 -34.28 -6.56
N LEU A 906 -6.02 -33.62 -7.30
CA LEU A 906 -5.68 -32.21 -7.14
C LEU A 906 -6.83 -31.26 -7.49
N GLN A 907 -7.72 -31.63 -8.42
CA GLN A 907 -8.91 -30.83 -8.74
C GLN A 907 -9.81 -30.61 -7.50
N LYS A 908 -9.84 -31.57 -6.56
CA LYS A 908 -10.61 -31.45 -5.30
C LYS A 908 -9.95 -30.52 -4.27
N CYS A 909 -8.69 -30.15 -4.50
CA CYS A 909 -7.86 -29.33 -3.61
C CYS A 909 -7.66 -27.89 -4.16
N ASP A 910 -8.56 -27.40 -5.03
CA ASP A 910 -8.45 -26.07 -5.65
C ASP A 910 -7.03 -25.77 -6.19
N PHE A 911 -6.46 -26.76 -6.88
CA PHE A 911 -5.06 -26.75 -7.24
C PHE A 911 -4.72 -25.70 -8.30
N LEU A 912 -3.64 -24.95 -8.07
CA LEU A 912 -3.09 -23.99 -9.03
C LEU A 912 -1.56 -24.14 -9.13
N VAL A 913 -1.03 -24.08 -10.36
CA VAL A 913 0.41 -23.96 -10.64
C VAL A 913 0.60 -22.78 -11.57
N ASP A 914 1.38 -21.78 -11.18
CA ASP A 914 1.75 -20.66 -12.05
C ASP A 914 2.91 -19.83 -11.47
N THR A 915 3.22 -18.70 -12.09
CA THR A 915 4.10 -17.68 -11.51
C THR A 915 3.36 -16.84 -10.45
N VAL A 916 4.13 -16.11 -9.65
CA VAL A 916 3.66 -15.31 -8.52
C VAL A 916 2.48 -14.39 -8.85
N HIS A 917 2.48 -13.76 -10.04
CA HIS A 917 1.45 -12.82 -10.49
C HIS A 917 0.03 -13.41 -10.50
N LYS A 918 -0.12 -14.72 -10.77
CA LYS A 918 -1.44 -15.37 -10.82
C LYS A 918 -1.98 -15.74 -9.44
N PHE A 919 -1.09 -15.86 -8.44
CA PHE A 919 -1.49 -16.05 -7.04
C PHE A 919 -1.78 -14.74 -6.32
N GLN A 920 -1.68 -13.60 -7.00
CA GLN A 920 -1.96 -12.32 -6.39
C GLN A 920 -3.44 -12.20 -5.99
N GLY A 921 -3.70 -11.77 -4.75
CA GLY A 921 -5.03 -11.81 -4.16
C GLY A 921 -5.59 -13.22 -3.96
N ASP A 922 -4.78 -14.26 -4.17
CA ASP A 922 -5.08 -15.65 -3.85
C ASP A 922 -4.25 -16.15 -2.67
N GLU A 923 -4.62 -17.31 -2.13
CA GLU A 923 -3.90 -18.02 -1.08
C GLU A 923 -4.21 -19.52 -1.11
N ARG A 924 -3.34 -20.33 -0.51
CA ARG A 924 -3.55 -21.77 -0.38
C ARG A 924 -3.17 -22.25 1.01
N ASP A 925 -3.83 -23.31 1.47
CA ASP A 925 -3.47 -23.93 2.74
C ASP A 925 -2.04 -24.47 2.70
N ILE A 926 -1.68 -25.15 1.60
CA ILE A 926 -0.31 -25.57 1.31
C ILE A 926 0.21 -24.87 0.05
N MET A 927 1.34 -24.19 0.16
CA MET A 927 2.10 -23.71 -1.00
C MET A 927 3.40 -24.49 -1.16
N ILE A 928 3.74 -24.81 -2.41
CA ILE A 928 5.02 -25.39 -2.79
C ILE A 928 5.80 -24.33 -3.60
N PHE A 929 6.99 -23.96 -3.12
CA PHE A 929 7.88 -23.01 -3.80
C PHE A 929 9.05 -23.73 -4.48
N SER A 930 9.21 -23.50 -5.80
CA SER A 930 10.31 -24.00 -6.61
C SER A 930 11.24 -22.85 -7.02
N PRO A 931 12.40 -22.67 -6.36
CA PRO A 931 13.32 -21.57 -6.63
C PRO A 931 14.07 -21.75 -7.96
N VAL A 932 14.21 -22.99 -8.46
CA VAL A 932 14.99 -23.33 -9.67
C VAL A 932 16.49 -23.05 -9.53
N LEU A 933 16.96 -22.54 -8.39
CA LEU A 933 18.36 -22.17 -8.20
C LEU A 933 19.23 -23.43 -8.03
N SER A 934 20.30 -23.51 -8.83
CA SER A 934 21.33 -24.55 -8.73
C SER A 934 22.73 -23.94 -8.87
N LYS A 935 23.78 -24.72 -8.63
CA LYS A 935 25.19 -24.26 -8.77
C LYS A 935 25.53 -23.67 -10.14
N ASN A 936 24.81 -24.07 -11.20
CA ASN A 936 25.09 -23.67 -12.59
C ASN A 936 24.05 -22.66 -13.13
N MET A 937 23.44 -21.83 -12.27
CA MET A 937 22.46 -20.83 -12.68
C MET A 937 23.07 -19.83 -13.68
N PRO A 938 22.44 -19.57 -14.84
CA PRO A 938 22.88 -18.50 -15.74
C PRO A 938 22.80 -17.12 -15.07
N GLY A 939 23.79 -16.24 -15.33
CA GLY A 939 23.90 -14.93 -14.66
C GLY A 939 22.64 -14.06 -14.74
N GLY A 940 21.96 -14.01 -15.90
CA GLY A 940 20.71 -13.26 -16.03
C GLY A 940 19.56 -13.79 -15.15
N GLY A 941 19.53 -15.09 -14.84
CA GLY A 941 18.56 -15.66 -13.91
C GLY A 941 18.86 -15.32 -12.45
N LEU A 942 20.15 -15.21 -12.10
CA LEU A 942 20.59 -14.78 -10.78
C LEU A 942 20.25 -13.30 -10.54
N VAL A 943 20.60 -12.41 -11.48
CA VAL A 943 20.28 -10.97 -11.42
C VAL A 943 18.77 -10.74 -11.31
N PHE A 944 17.98 -11.51 -12.07
CA PHE A 944 16.52 -11.47 -11.94
C PHE A 944 16.07 -11.79 -10.51
N LEU A 945 16.59 -12.83 -9.88
CA LEU A 945 16.24 -13.16 -8.50
C LEU A 945 16.69 -12.09 -7.50
N MET A 946 17.89 -11.53 -7.66
CA MET A 946 18.41 -10.47 -6.79
C MET A 946 17.50 -9.23 -6.78
N ASN A 947 17.02 -8.83 -7.97
CA ASN A 947 16.19 -7.63 -8.12
C ASN A 947 14.70 -7.83 -7.81
N ASN A 948 14.26 -9.06 -7.49
CA ASN A 948 12.83 -9.39 -7.34
C ASN A 948 12.48 -10.01 -5.97
N GLY A 949 13.04 -9.46 -4.89
CA GLY A 949 12.69 -9.88 -3.52
C GLY A 949 11.18 -9.81 -3.22
N ASN A 950 10.46 -8.84 -3.80
CA ASN A 950 9.01 -8.71 -3.66
C ASN A 950 8.24 -9.92 -4.25
N LEU A 951 8.73 -10.52 -5.35
CA LEU A 951 8.14 -11.75 -5.91
C LEU A 951 8.25 -12.90 -4.92
N PHE A 952 9.41 -13.02 -4.28
CA PHE A 952 9.63 -14.04 -3.26
C PHE A 952 8.74 -13.82 -2.03
N ASN A 953 8.68 -12.58 -1.52
CA ASN A 953 7.81 -12.23 -0.39
C ASN A 953 6.35 -12.61 -0.67
N VAL A 954 5.84 -12.26 -1.86
CA VAL A 954 4.47 -12.62 -2.28
C VAL A 954 4.32 -14.14 -2.32
N ALA A 955 5.26 -14.87 -2.91
CA ALA A 955 5.21 -16.32 -3.06
C ALA A 955 5.09 -17.05 -1.71
N ILE A 956 5.93 -16.69 -0.73
CA ILE A 956 5.93 -17.36 0.58
C ILE A 956 4.71 -16.98 1.43
N THR A 957 4.23 -15.74 1.33
CA THR A 957 3.06 -15.24 2.09
C THR A 957 1.72 -15.72 1.54
N ARG A 958 1.71 -16.49 0.44
CA ARG A 958 0.50 -17.19 -0.05
C ARG A 958 0.14 -18.42 0.77
N ALA A 959 1.09 -18.98 1.53
CA ALA A 959 0.85 -20.13 2.37
C ALA A 959 0.07 -19.72 3.62
N ARG A 960 -1.04 -20.40 3.91
CA ARG A 960 -1.78 -20.25 5.17
C ARG A 960 -1.26 -21.23 6.22
N ALA A 961 -1.30 -22.53 5.94
CA ALA A 961 -0.98 -23.57 6.91
C ALA A 961 0.46 -24.08 6.79
N GLN A 962 0.94 -24.34 5.56
CA GLN A 962 2.29 -24.86 5.36
C GLN A 962 2.93 -24.37 4.06
N LEU A 963 4.22 -24.06 4.13
CA LEU A 963 5.08 -23.77 2.98
C LEU A 963 6.11 -24.88 2.80
N ILE A 964 6.18 -25.43 1.59
CA ILE A 964 7.10 -26.50 1.21
C ILE A 964 8.04 -25.94 0.16
N VAL A 965 9.34 -25.92 0.43
CA VAL A 965 10.33 -25.55 -0.58
C VAL A 965 10.88 -26.80 -1.21
N VAL A 966 10.95 -26.87 -2.54
CA VAL A 966 11.58 -27.98 -3.27
C VAL A 966 12.70 -27.43 -4.13
N GLY A 967 13.95 -27.66 -3.72
CA GLY A 967 15.13 -27.12 -4.40
C GLY A 967 16.43 -27.39 -3.64
N ASP A 968 17.56 -26.96 -4.22
CA ASP A 968 18.90 -27.22 -3.66
C ASP A 968 19.16 -26.31 -2.45
N LEU A 969 19.06 -26.87 -1.24
CA LEU A 969 19.19 -26.12 0.01
C LEU A 969 20.59 -25.51 0.16
N ALA A 970 21.62 -26.24 -0.28
CA ALA A 970 23.00 -25.81 -0.16
C ALA A 970 23.36 -24.70 -1.17
N ALA A 971 22.81 -24.77 -2.39
CA ALA A 971 22.97 -23.72 -3.39
C ALA A 971 22.23 -22.44 -2.97
N CYS A 972 20.98 -22.54 -2.50
CA CYS A 972 20.23 -21.40 -1.99
C CYS A 972 20.91 -20.78 -0.76
N GLY A 973 21.42 -21.58 0.18
CA GLY A 973 22.08 -21.09 1.39
C GLY A 973 23.44 -20.41 1.17
N LYS A 974 24.05 -20.55 -0.01
CA LYS A 974 25.35 -19.98 -0.37
C LYS A 974 25.30 -19.01 -1.56
N CYS A 975 24.11 -18.70 -2.07
CA CYS A 975 23.96 -17.80 -3.21
C CYS A 975 24.05 -16.33 -2.78
N ASP A 976 24.31 -15.46 -3.76
CA ASP A 976 24.35 -14.00 -3.59
C ASP A 976 22.95 -13.35 -3.54
N VAL A 977 21.89 -14.16 -3.46
CA VAL A 977 20.52 -13.69 -3.29
C VAL A 977 20.19 -13.69 -1.80
N ASP A 978 20.38 -12.54 -1.15
CA ASP A 978 20.33 -12.39 0.32
C ASP A 978 19.09 -13.02 0.96
N TYR A 979 17.90 -12.75 0.42
CA TYR A 979 16.65 -13.28 0.99
C TYR A 979 16.54 -14.81 0.88
N LEU A 980 17.04 -15.44 -0.19
CA LEU A 980 17.04 -16.90 -0.33
C LEU A 980 18.05 -17.55 0.61
N SER A 981 19.23 -16.95 0.74
CA SER A 981 20.28 -17.40 1.66
C SER A 981 19.80 -17.35 3.11
N ASN A 982 19.18 -16.23 3.51
CA ASN A 982 18.59 -16.07 4.83
C ASN A 982 17.43 -17.05 5.05
N PHE A 983 16.60 -17.30 4.04
CA PHE A 983 15.49 -18.25 4.14
C PHE A 983 15.96 -19.70 4.34
N ALA A 984 16.98 -20.12 3.59
CA ALA A 984 17.59 -21.44 3.77
C ALA A 984 18.12 -21.63 5.20
N LYS A 985 18.80 -20.62 5.77
CA LYS A 985 19.28 -20.65 7.17
C LYS A 985 18.12 -20.69 8.17
N TYR A 986 17.08 -19.90 7.94
CA TYR A 986 15.88 -19.86 8.78
C TYR A 986 15.19 -21.23 8.88
N THR A 987 14.98 -21.90 7.74
CA THR A 987 14.36 -23.23 7.71
C THR A 987 15.18 -24.30 8.44
N GLN A 988 16.51 -24.27 8.31
CA GLN A 988 17.40 -25.13 9.09
C GLN A 988 17.28 -24.90 10.61
N GLY A 989 17.05 -23.66 11.04
CA GLY A 989 16.81 -23.31 12.45
C GLY A 989 15.48 -23.85 12.98
N LEU A 990 14.41 -23.83 12.17
CA LEU A 990 13.12 -24.41 12.53
C LEU A 990 13.19 -25.92 12.76
N GLU A 991 13.87 -26.65 11.86
CA GLU A 991 14.02 -28.11 12.00
C GLU A 991 14.76 -28.51 13.27
N LYS A 992 15.79 -27.75 13.67
CA LYS A 992 16.53 -27.97 14.92
C LYS A 992 15.62 -27.77 16.14
N ARG A 993 14.81 -26.69 16.15
CA ARG A 993 13.86 -26.39 17.25
C ARG A 993 12.77 -27.46 17.38
N SER A 994 12.17 -27.88 16.26
CA SER A 994 11.17 -28.96 16.25
C SER A 994 11.72 -30.29 16.79
N LYS A 995 12.98 -30.63 16.46
CA LYS A 995 13.66 -31.81 16.99
C LYS A 995 14.01 -31.69 18.49
N ALA A 996 14.26 -30.48 18.98
CA ALA A 996 14.54 -30.22 20.40
C ALA A 996 13.29 -30.26 21.28
N SER A 997 12.16 -29.73 20.81
CA SER A 997 10.84 -29.76 21.48
C SER A 997 10.33 -31.19 21.71
N ASN A 998 10.68 -32.15 20.84
CA ASN A 998 10.31 -33.57 20.99
C ASN A 998 11.17 -34.36 21.99
N ARG A 999 12.20 -33.76 22.60
CA ARG A 999 12.80 -34.36 23.80
C ARG A 999 11.89 -34.02 24.97
N LYS A 1000 11.12 -35.02 25.43
CA LYS A 1000 10.73 -35.16 26.84
C LYS A 1000 11.99 -34.90 27.68
N LYS A 1001 12.25 -33.66 28.09
CA LYS A 1001 13.01 -33.41 29.31
C LYS A 1001 12.09 -33.99 30.36
N ALA A 1002 12.39 -35.24 30.71
CA ALA A 1002 11.75 -35.97 31.78
C ALA A 1002 11.55 -35.02 32.95
N GLN A 1003 10.39 -35.13 33.62
CA GLN A 1003 10.19 -34.76 35.01
C GLN A 1003 11.40 -35.23 35.83
N LYS A 1004 12.43 -34.40 35.85
CA LYS A 1004 13.51 -34.48 36.81
C LYS A 1004 13.01 -33.54 37.90
N ASP A 1005 12.89 -34.06 39.12
CA ASP A 1005 12.64 -33.22 40.28
C ASP A 1005 13.70 -32.12 40.28
N LEU A 1006 13.30 -30.91 39.93
CA LEU A 1006 14.11 -29.72 40.06
C LEU A 1006 14.09 -29.37 41.56
N GLY A 1007 15.27 -29.19 42.16
CA GLY A 1007 15.39 -28.88 43.59
C GLY A 1007 15.09 -27.42 43.91
N SER A 1008 15.37 -26.99 45.14
CA SER A 1008 15.12 -25.60 45.59
C SER A 1008 15.94 -24.54 44.86
N ALA A 1009 17.10 -24.90 44.28
CA ALA A 1009 17.95 -23.98 43.56
C ALA A 1009 17.54 -23.88 42.08
N TYR A 1010 17.48 -22.64 41.57
CA TYR A 1010 17.16 -22.38 40.17
C TYR A 1010 18.17 -23.07 39.23
N PRO A 1011 17.70 -23.83 38.20
CA PRO A 1011 18.58 -24.65 37.37
C PRO A 1011 19.42 -23.82 36.38
N ALA A 1012 20.54 -24.40 35.92
CA ALA A 1012 21.35 -23.79 34.86
C ALA A 1012 20.59 -23.74 33.53
N VAL A 1013 20.43 -22.55 32.97
CA VAL A 1013 19.73 -22.29 31.69
C VAL A 1013 20.69 -21.82 30.60
N SER A 1014 20.25 -21.88 29.35
CA SER A 1014 21.09 -21.60 28.16
C SER A 1014 21.55 -20.14 28.06
N ASN A 1015 20.71 -19.18 28.49
CA ASN A 1015 21.00 -17.73 28.46
C ASN A 1015 20.75 -17.14 29.86
N PRO A 1016 21.67 -17.29 30.83
CA PRO A 1016 21.48 -16.83 32.20
C PRO A 1016 21.27 -15.32 32.31
N GLU A 1017 21.85 -14.54 31.40
CA GLU A 1017 21.70 -13.07 31.34
C GLU A 1017 20.29 -12.59 30.96
N GLN A 1018 19.41 -13.47 30.46
CA GLN A 1018 18.03 -13.14 30.12
C GLN A 1018 17.03 -13.47 31.24
N VAL A 1019 17.48 -14.14 32.31
CA VAL A 1019 16.63 -14.54 33.45
C VAL A 1019 16.66 -13.46 34.52
N SER A 1020 15.48 -13.00 34.95
CA SER A 1020 15.34 -12.02 36.03
C SER A 1020 15.80 -12.60 37.37
N ASP A 1021 16.48 -11.82 38.21
CA ASP A 1021 16.83 -12.28 39.56
C ASP A 1021 15.56 -12.51 40.41
N TRP A 1022 14.49 -11.75 40.16
CA TRP A 1022 13.19 -11.94 40.79
C TRP A 1022 12.49 -13.23 40.36
N GLU A 1023 12.69 -13.67 39.12
CA GLU A 1023 12.22 -14.99 38.67
C GLU A 1023 12.86 -16.11 39.50
N LYS A 1024 14.16 -15.98 39.81
CA LYS A 1024 14.89 -16.96 40.64
C LYS A 1024 14.42 -16.95 42.09
N ILE A 1025 14.17 -15.76 42.64
CA ILE A 1025 13.62 -15.60 44.00
C ILE A 1025 12.24 -16.24 44.07
N PHE A 1026 11.36 -15.92 43.12
CA PHE A 1026 9.99 -16.42 43.11
C PHE A 1026 9.93 -17.93 42.88
N TYR A 1027 10.78 -18.48 42.00
CA TYR A 1027 10.97 -19.92 41.84
C TYR A 1027 11.29 -20.61 43.18
N SER A 1028 12.25 -20.06 43.92
CA SER A 1028 12.71 -20.64 45.19
C SER A 1028 11.61 -20.57 46.24
N ALA A 1029 10.89 -19.44 46.32
CA ALA A 1029 9.79 -19.25 47.26
C ALA A 1029 8.58 -20.18 46.95
N LEU A 1030 8.22 -20.34 45.68
CA LEU A 1030 7.18 -21.29 45.25
C LEU A 1030 7.57 -22.74 45.61
N TYR A 1031 8.84 -23.11 45.42
CA TYR A 1031 9.34 -24.43 45.80
C TYR A 1031 9.26 -24.68 47.31
N GLU A 1032 9.66 -23.72 48.14
CA GLU A 1032 9.55 -23.79 49.61
C GLU A 1032 8.09 -23.87 50.07
N ALA A 1033 7.18 -23.20 49.35
CA ALA A 1033 5.73 -23.29 49.55
C ALA A 1033 5.11 -24.61 49.02
N GLY A 1034 5.91 -25.53 48.49
CA GLY A 1034 5.49 -26.84 47.99
C GLY A 1034 4.98 -26.87 46.55
N ILE A 1035 5.10 -25.77 45.79
CA ILE A 1035 4.63 -25.62 44.42
C ILE A 1035 5.80 -25.86 43.45
N LYS A 1036 5.71 -26.92 42.64
CA LYS A 1036 6.78 -27.29 41.69
C LYS A 1036 6.54 -26.65 40.33
N THR A 1037 7.48 -25.78 39.91
CA THR A 1037 7.46 -25.11 38.60
C THR A 1037 8.61 -25.57 37.70
N LEU A 1038 8.42 -25.43 36.39
CA LEU A 1038 9.40 -25.69 35.34
C LEU A 1038 9.88 -24.35 34.75
N PRO A 1039 11.11 -23.91 35.05
CA PRO A 1039 11.63 -22.65 34.55
C PRO A 1039 12.02 -22.71 33.07
N GLN A 1040 11.90 -21.59 32.37
CA GLN A 1040 12.31 -21.40 30.98
C GLN A 1040 11.71 -22.46 30.03
N TYR A 1041 10.44 -22.78 30.24
CA TYR A 1041 9.74 -23.81 29.48
C TYR A 1041 9.43 -23.32 28.06
N GLN A 1042 9.78 -24.10 27.04
CA GLN A 1042 9.66 -23.69 25.64
C GLN A 1042 8.33 -24.14 25.04
N VAL A 1043 7.52 -23.18 24.58
CA VAL A 1043 6.25 -23.42 23.89
C VAL A 1043 6.27 -22.71 22.53
N GLU A 1044 6.40 -23.48 21.46
CA GLU A 1044 6.58 -22.97 20.08
C GLU A 1044 7.76 -21.99 19.95
N LYS A 1045 7.46 -20.68 19.92
CA LYS A 1045 8.44 -19.59 19.86
C LYS A 1045 8.58 -18.82 21.17
N PHE A 1046 7.76 -19.14 22.16
CA PHE A 1046 7.73 -18.48 23.46
C PHE A 1046 8.58 -19.27 24.46
N THR A 1047 9.26 -18.52 25.32
CA THR A 1047 9.92 -19.07 26.50
C THR A 1047 9.12 -18.55 27.67
N LEU A 1048 8.57 -19.46 28.46
CA LEU A 1048 7.79 -19.14 29.66
C LEU A 1048 8.76 -19.00 30.82
N ASP A 1049 8.59 -17.99 31.67
CA ASP A 1049 9.48 -17.79 32.82
C ASP A 1049 9.37 -19.00 33.75
N LEU A 1050 8.15 -19.32 34.20
CA LEU A 1050 7.84 -20.48 35.03
C LEU A 1050 6.58 -21.19 34.51
N ALA A 1051 6.60 -22.52 34.44
CA ALA A 1051 5.46 -23.32 33.97
C ALA A 1051 5.00 -24.33 35.02
N ILE A 1052 3.69 -24.51 35.16
CA ILE A 1052 3.09 -25.64 35.90
C ILE A 1052 2.35 -26.52 34.90
N VAL A 1053 2.56 -27.83 34.97
CA VAL A 1053 1.82 -28.82 34.17
C VAL A 1053 1.21 -29.83 35.13
N ASP A 1054 -0.10 -29.73 35.35
CA ASP A 1054 -0.87 -30.61 36.23
C ASP A 1054 -1.99 -31.32 35.44
N GLY A 1055 -1.70 -32.52 34.98
CA GLY A 1055 -2.60 -33.28 34.09
C GLY A 1055 -2.81 -32.58 32.74
N ASP A 1056 -4.06 -32.25 32.45
CA ASP A 1056 -4.46 -31.53 31.23
C ASP A 1056 -4.49 -30.00 31.40
N ARG A 1057 -4.29 -29.49 32.62
CA ARG A 1057 -4.19 -28.04 32.90
C ARG A 1057 -2.73 -27.61 32.95
N MET A 1058 -2.44 -26.49 32.31
CA MET A 1058 -1.10 -25.92 32.23
C MET A 1058 -1.18 -24.44 32.60
N LEU A 1059 -0.21 -23.93 33.36
CA LEU A 1059 -0.10 -22.52 33.74
C LEU A 1059 1.23 -21.95 33.28
N ASP A 1060 1.17 -20.81 32.59
CA ASP A 1060 2.25 -19.90 32.29
C ASP A 1060 2.32 -18.83 33.39
N ILE A 1061 3.42 -18.79 34.15
CA ILE A 1061 3.68 -17.79 35.18
C ILE A 1061 4.80 -16.87 34.68
N GLU A 1062 4.53 -15.58 34.61
CA GLU A 1062 5.43 -14.56 34.09
C GLU A 1062 5.82 -13.54 35.16
N VAL A 1063 7.10 -13.15 35.17
CA VAL A 1063 7.67 -12.20 36.13
C VAL A 1063 8.10 -10.94 35.39
N ASP A 1064 7.23 -9.92 35.40
CA ASP A 1064 7.44 -8.68 34.66
C ASP A 1064 8.39 -7.73 35.44
N GLY A 1065 9.51 -7.36 34.81
CA GLY A 1065 10.70 -6.76 35.43
C GLY A 1065 10.75 -5.23 35.60
N GLU A 1066 11.80 -4.74 36.29
CA GLU A 1066 12.12 -3.30 36.42
C GLU A 1066 12.65 -2.66 35.14
N LYS A 1067 13.38 -3.36 34.26
CA LYS A 1067 14.01 -2.76 33.05
C LYS A 1067 13.27 -3.06 31.74
N TYR A 1068 12.40 -4.06 31.75
CA TYR A 1068 11.53 -4.44 30.64
C TYR A 1068 10.10 -4.18 31.11
N HIS A 1069 9.27 -3.51 30.31
CA HIS A 1069 7.86 -3.18 30.61
C HIS A 1069 7.56 -1.88 31.40
N ARG A 1070 8.43 -0.86 31.35
CA ARG A 1070 8.15 0.46 31.98
C ARG A 1070 7.25 1.42 31.19
N ASN A 1071 6.88 1.11 29.93
CA ASN A 1071 6.01 1.97 29.12
C ASN A 1071 4.80 1.18 28.61
N TRP A 1072 3.61 1.55 29.07
CA TRP A 1072 2.34 1.05 28.56
C TRP A 1072 1.90 1.86 27.33
N THR A 1073 2.68 1.80 26.25
CA THR A 1073 2.08 2.12 24.96
C THR A 1073 1.04 1.03 24.68
N GLY A 1074 -0.12 1.38 24.10
CA GLY A 1074 -1.16 0.39 23.78
C GLY A 1074 -0.66 -0.80 22.93
N GLU A 1075 0.51 -0.65 22.31
CA GLU A 1075 1.21 -1.65 21.52
C GLU A 1075 1.77 -2.83 22.34
N LEU A 1076 2.41 -2.57 23.49
CA LEU A 1076 3.01 -3.62 24.33
C LEU A 1076 1.93 -4.48 25.00
N CYS A 1077 0.93 -3.84 25.62
CA CYS A 1077 -0.27 -4.49 26.15
C CYS A 1077 -0.88 -5.48 25.16
N ARG A 1078 -1.05 -5.03 23.91
CA ARG A 1078 -1.67 -5.83 22.87
C ARG A 1078 -0.80 -7.00 22.42
N ARG A 1079 0.52 -6.83 22.41
CA ARG A 1079 1.45 -7.94 22.15
C ARG A 1079 1.31 -9.02 23.21
N ASP A 1080 1.18 -8.62 24.47
CA ASP A 1080 1.01 -9.54 25.59
C ASP A 1080 -0.37 -10.21 25.55
N GLN A 1081 -1.44 -9.48 25.17
CA GLN A 1081 -2.76 -10.07 24.91
C GLN A 1081 -2.74 -11.12 23.80
N LEU A 1082 -2.08 -10.84 22.67
CA LEU A 1082 -1.95 -11.80 21.56
C LEU A 1082 -1.14 -13.03 21.96
N ARG A 1083 -0.08 -12.83 22.74
CA ARG A 1083 0.69 -13.95 23.33
C ARG A 1083 -0.21 -14.78 24.24
N ASN A 1084 -0.90 -14.16 25.19
CA ASN A 1084 -1.76 -14.86 26.14
C ASN A 1084 -2.87 -15.63 25.41
N GLN A 1085 -3.50 -15.02 24.39
CA GLN A 1085 -4.47 -15.73 23.55
C GLN A 1085 -3.87 -16.99 22.92
N ARG A 1086 -2.63 -16.92 22.43
CA ARG A 1086 -1.95 -18.08 21.86
C ARG A 1086 -1.65 -19.15 22.91
N MET A 1087 -1.31 -18.74 24.13
CA MET A 1087 -1.12 -19.66 25.25
C MET A 1087 -2.44 -20.37 25.59
N TYR A 1088 -3.56 -19.64 25.69
CA TYR A 1088 -4.89 -20.23 25.90
C TYR A 1088 -5.28 -21.22 24.79
N GLU A 1089 -5.03 -20.90 23.51
CA GLU A 1089 -5.27 -21.84 22.38
C GLU A 1089 -4.43 -23.13 22.47
N LEU A 1090 -3.27 -23.07 23.11
CA LEU A 1090 -2.40 -24.22 23.36
C LEU A 1090 -2.77 -24.95 24.67
N GLY A 1091 -3.82 -24.51 25.37
CA GLY A 1091 -4.31 -25.09 26.62
C GLY A 1091 -3.61 -24.57 27.89
N TRP A 1092 -2.94 -23.42 27.81
CA TRP A 1092 -2.25 -22.79 28.94
C TRP A 1092 -3.05 -21.64 29.51
N ASP A 1093 -3.28 -21.65 30.82
CA ASP A 1093 -3.66 -20.46 31.59
C ASP A 1093 -2.44 -19.54 31.74
N VAL A 1094 -2.65 -18.23 31.98
CA VAL A 1094 -1.55 -17.26 32.14
C VAL A 1094 -1.75 -16.44 33.41
N MET A 1095 -0.70 -16.31 34.23
CA MET A 1095 -0.67 -15.50 35.44
C MET A 1095 0.60 -14.64 35.45
N ARG A 1096 0.46 -13.33 35.72
CA ARG A 1096 1.58 -12.37 35.69
C ARG A 1096 1.78 -11.74 37.06
N PHE A 1097 3.04 -11.53 37.43
CA PHE A 1097 3.44 -10.86 38.66
C PHE A 1097 4.50 -9.80 38.36
N TRP A 1098 4.33 -8.61 38.91
CA TRP A 1098 5.36 -7.57 38.84
C TRP A 1098 6.45 -7.80 39.88
N VAL A 1099 7.66 -7.36 39.56
CA VAL A 1099 8.80 -7.40 40.49
C VAL A 1099 8.48 -6.77 41.85
N TYR A 1100 7.79 -5.62 41.89
CA TYR A 1100 7.45 -4.99 43.15
C TYR A 1100 6.38 -5.78 43.93
N GLU A 1101 5.47 -6.50 43.26
CA GLU A 1101 4.51 -7.39 43.96
C GLU A 1101 5.25 -8.55 44.63
N ILE A 1102 6.21 -9.15 43.92
CA ILE A 1102 7.04 -10.23 44.47
C ILE A 1102 7.95 -9.71 45.58
N ARG A 1103 8.48 -8.49 45.46
CA ARG A 1103 9.37 -7.86 46.46
C ARG A 1103 8.61 -7.47 47.73
N ASP A 1104 7.46 -6.81 47.57
CA ASP A 1104 6.78 -6.10 48.65
C ASP A 1104 5.57 -6.88 49.22
N ASP A 1105 5.09 -7.93 48.53
CA ASP A 1105 3.96 -8.80 48.94
C ASP A 1105 4.08 -10.23 48.38
N LEU A 1106 5.21 -10.89 48.67
CA LEU A 1106 5.54 -12.24 48.18
C LEU A 1106 4.48 -13.30 48.58
N ASP A 1107 3.97 -13.23 49.81
CA ASP A 1107 3.02 -14.21 50.35
C ASP A 1107 1.71 -14.24 49.55
N ASN A 1108 1.21 -13.09 49.14
CA ASN A 1108 0.02 -12.97 48.31
C ASN A 1108 0.25 -13.50 46.88
N CYS A 1109 1.44 -13.29 46.31
CA CYS A 1109 1.81 -13.88 45.01
C CYS A 1109 1.78 -15.43 45.07
N ILE A 1110 2.34 -16.01 46.13
CA ILE A 1110 2.31 -17.46 46.36
C ILE A 1110 0.85 -17.95 46.53
N ALA A 1111 0.03 -17.21 47.29
CA ALA A 1111 -1.37 -17.55 47.51
C ALA A 1111 -2.17 -17.63 46.21
N LYS A 1112 -1.99 -16.68 45.27
CA LYS A 1112 -2.66 -16.69 43.96
C LYS A 1112 -2.30 -17.91 43.11
N VAL A 1113 -1.01 -18.29 43.06
CA VAL A 1113 -0.57 -19.49 42.32
C VAL A 1113 -1.17 -20.76 42.95
N ARG A 1114 -1.20 -20.82 44.29
CA ARG A 1114 -1.80 -21.94 45.03
C ARG A 1114 -3.30 -22.05 44.76
N GLU A 1115 -4.03 -20.94 44.76
CA GLU A 1115 -5.47 -20.92 44.47
C GLU A 1115 -5.76 -21.51 43.08
N TRP A 1116 -4.99 -21.14 42.05
CA TRP A 1116 -5.14 -21.70 40.71
C TRP A 1116 -4.94 -23.23 40.69
N GLN A 1117 -3.99 -23.73 41.48
CA GLN A 1117 -3.69 -25.16 41.61
C GLN A 1117 -4.79 -25.92 42.37
N GLU A 1118 -5.48 -25.27 43.32
CA GLU A 1118 -6.52 -25.85 44.15
C GLU A 1118 -7.92 -25.80 43.50
N GLN A 1119 -8.21 -24.82 42.65
CA GLN A 1119 -9.46 -24.71 41.88
C GLN A 1119 -9.56 -25.87 40.87
N LYS A 1120 -10.12 -27.02 41.25
CA LYS A 1120 -10.30 -28.20 40.37
C LYS A 1120 -11.54 -28.15 39.50
#